data_AF-A0AAV1QN18-F1
#
_entry.id   AF-A0AAV1QN18-F1
#
_cell.length_a   1.000
_cell.length_b   1.000
_cell.length_c   1.000
_cell.angle_alpha   90.00
_cell.angle_beta   90.00
_cell.angle_gamma   90.00
#
_symmetry.space_group_name_H-M   'P 1'
#
loop_
_entity.id
_entity.type
_entity.pdbx_description
1 polymer ?
#
loop_
_entity_poly.entity_id
_entity_poly.type
_entity_poly.pdbx_seq_one_letter_code
_entity_poly.pdbx_strand_id
1 'polypeptide(L)'
;EGRTYVGRDDASTEPDIILHGLDLESEHCMFENKNGTVILVPLGGAQCSVNGVQVTEPSQLNQGAVILLGRTNMFRFNHPKEAAKLREKRKSGLLSSFSLSMTDLSQSCENLSAVMLYNPGLEFERQQREELEKLELKRRLIKEMEAKQQIEKAELERLQQEVESQRKESEEVHQRIMRQEETLRHRSQDIESRLRDFLAEKERFEEERRSEIQDQKEQQEGEAEEEQDEELRRQQEAAEQTEIYRELEKLKREREEQKVRLETERRRLEEQEREQLSLVGRLEEQLREKHEAATTLLTREDGRRLEEERRALAEIREALLRAKEAGERTDVEGASEEAKSAQTRYTDFKAAQVKELGQLEEELQQQKERLEEEVAAERATMLFLGHGLKEHQQQLKETQEKGAQDATVVCQEEQLVKQAEHRLQFKERQLASLADSLLPALAEEKQRAAEILERSGKGDNGNCESPPGLDNTLYQVEKELEDKEEKLNLHWNSAQQLQQLQETYEFTANVARQEEKVRRKEKEILESKEKQQREAMEQAVARLERRHSALRRSVSLEPDTEEQRHKSSVLRNQRTGGELDQQRVEREIQKLRQRISEGEENSRTHSNSNDDKTGHSSPVSHIQSLNTLLPLSDDRINAYIEEEVQRRLRKLNLLNGSSNKDLSLSCESLREDEEVSDCSSVRLTDEDDEKLQNINPRRFKYEQLVSRPLGMSSDSLQEPVKISIPRYVLRGQGKDEHFEFEIAVMDETWTVFRRYSRFREMHKSLKLKYPELAVLEFPPKKLFGNRDERMVAE
;
A
#
# COMPACT_ATOMS: atom_id res chain seq x y z
N GLU A 1 -79.08 4.89 16.87
CA GLU A 1 -78.72 6.15 17.56
C GLU A 1 -78.11 5.77 18.90
N GLY A 2 -77.27 6.62 19.48
CA GLY A 2 -76.58 6.29 20.72
C GLY A 2 -75.36 7.16 20.98
N ARG A 3 -74.61 6.78 22.01
CA ARG A 3 -73.34 7.37 22.42
C ARG A 3 -72.28 6.28 22.43
N THR A 4 -71.02 6.67 22.26
CA THR A 4 -69.85 5.80 22.33
C THR A 4 -68.73 6.57 23.00
N TYR A 5 -68.38 6.17 24.22
CA TYR A 5 -67.36 6.81 25.05
C TYR A 5 -65.97 6.25 24.72
N VAL A 6 -64.96 7.11 24.80
CA VAL A 6 -63.57 6.80 24.51
C VAL A 6 -62.72 7.32 25.67
N GLY A 7 -61.78 6.48 26.12
CA GLY A 7 -60.98 6.78 27.30
C GLY A 7 -59.94 5.69 27.54
N ARG A 8 -59.54 5.57 28.80
CA ARG A 8 -58.62 4.53 29.30
C ARG A 8 -59.35 3.50 30.15
N ASP A 9 -58.65 2.43 30.47
CA ASP A 9 -59.05 1.38 31.42
C ASP A 9 -59.13 1.86 32.88
N ASP A 10 -58.64 3.08 33.19
CA ASP A 10 -58.71 3.71 34.51
C ASP A 10 -59.83 4.79 34.65
N ALA A 11 -60.77 4.84 33.70
CA ALA A 11 -61.93 5.73 33.75
C ALA A 11 -62.91 5.44 34.91
N SER A 12 -63.70 6.44 35.33
CA SER A 12 -64.71 6.24 36.38
C SER A 12 -65.93 5.45 35.89
N THR A 13 -66.19 5.50 34.58
CA THR A 13 -67.16 4.71 33.85
C THR A 13 -66.44 3.99 32.72
N GLU A 14 -66.63 2.67 32.60
CA GLU A 14 -66.00 1.83 31.57
C GLU A 14 -66.33 2.37 30.15
N PRO A 15 -65.33 2.78 29.34
CA PRO A 15 -65.58 3.39 28.04
C PRO A 15 -65.76 2.32 26.95
N ASP A 16 -66.68 2.57 26.01
CA ASP A 16 -66.94 1.67 24.87
C ASP A 16 -65.70 1.42 23.99
N ILE A 17 -64.74 2.35 23.98
CA ILE A 17 -63.46 2.24 23.28
C ILE A 17 -62.33 2.64 24.24
N ILE A 18 -61.63 1.63 24.76
CA ILE A 18 -60.37 1.82 25.50
C ILE A 18 -59.24 2.08 24.51
N LEU A 19 -58.47 3.14 24.75
CA LEU A 19 -57.23 3.48 24.04
C LEU A 19 -56.11 3.73 25.04
N HIS A 20 -54.86 3.70 24.55
CA HIS A 20 -53.67 4.07 25.32
C HIS A 20 -52.85 5.07 24.48
N GLY A 21 -52.20 6.04 25.12
CA GLY A 21 -51.47 7.08 24.41
C GLY A 21 -50.95 8.20 25.29
N LEU A 22 -50.08 9.03 24.73
CA LEU A 22 -49.68 10.29 25.36
C LEU A 22 -50.81 11.31 25.26
N ASP A 23 -51.02 12.05 26.35
CA ASP A 23 -52.07 13.07 26.55
C ASP A 23 -53.49 12.55 26.28
N LEU A 24 -53.69 11.25 26.52
CA LEU A 24 -54.98 10.61 26.54
C LEU A 24 -55.52 10.58 27.98
N GLU A 25 -56.47 11.49 28.26
CA GLU A 25 -57.28 11.49 29.48
C GLU A 25 -58.05 10.18 29.72
N SER A 26 -58.36 9.89 31.00
CA SER A 26 -59.14 8.70 31.38
C SER A 26 -60.55 8.70 30.80
N GLU A 27 -61.23 9.85 30.78
CA GLU A 27 -62.49 10.07 30.06
C GLU A 27 -62.23 11.12 28.98
N HIS A 28 -61.94 10.69 27.75
CA HIS A 28 -61.32 11.53 26.72
C HIS A 28 -62.36 12.19 25.80
N CYS A 29 -63.24 11.41 25.20
CA CYS A 29 -64.28 11.97 24.31
C CYS A 29 -65.49 11.03 24.18
N MET A 30 -66.59 11.57 23.66
CA MET A 30 -67.81 10.83 23.35
C MET A 30 -68.21 11.11 21.90
N PHE A 31 -68.44 10.07 21.10
CA PHE A 31 -69.16 10.18 19.84
C PHE A 31 -70.67 10.07 20.11
N GLU A 32 -71.47 11.05 19.66
CA GLU A 32 -72.93 11.00 19.74
C GLU A 32 -73.54 10.91 18.34
N ASN A 33 -74.40 9.91 18.11
CA ASN A 33 -75.06 9.65 16.82
C ASN A 33 -76.58 9.84 16.94
N LYS A 34 -77.06 10.97 16.41
CA LYS A 34 -78.47 11.42 16.42
C LYS A 34 -78.95 11.74 15.01
N ASN A 35 -80.11 11.23 14.61
CA ASN A 35 -80.70 11.35 13.27
C ASN A 35 -79.76 10.92 12.11
N GLY A 36 -78.72 10.14 12.41
CA GLY A 36 -77.68 9.78 11.45
C GLY A 36 -76.62 10.87 11.21
N THR A 37 -76.56 11.92 12.03
CA THR A 37 -75.41 12.82 12.17
C THR A 37 -74.56 12.34 13.34
N VAL A 38 -73.24 12.35 13.19
CA VAL A 38 -72.29 11.99 14.26
C VAL A 38 -71.53 13.23 14.71
N ILE A 39 -71.43 13.42 16.01
CA ILE A 39 -70.77 14.57 16.66
C ILE A 39 -69.70 14.03 17.61
N LEU A 40 -68.48 14.56 17.53
CA LEU A 40 -67.42 14.36 18.51
C LEU A 40 -67.57 15.39 19.63
N VAL A 41 -67.62 14.92 20.88
CA VAL A 41 -67.68 15.74 22.08
C VAL A 41 -66.44 15.46 22.93
N PRO A 42 -65.47 16.40 23.01
CA PRO A 42 -64.37 16.31 23.98
C PRO A 42 -64.92 16.30 25.42
N LEU A 43 -64.28 15.55 26.31
CA LEU A 43 -64.60 15.49 27.74
C LEU A 43 -63.41 16.02 28.55
N GLY A 44 -63.65 16.59 29.73
CA GLY A 44 -62.60 17.02 30.67
C GLY A 44 -61.64 18.13 30.21
N GLY A 45 -61.74 18.63 28.96
CA GLY A 45 -60.72 19.48 28.33
C GLY A 45 -59.69 18.69 27.49
N ALA A 46 -59.91 17.39 27.28
CA ALA A 46 -59.04 16.48 26.56
C ALA A 46 -58.67 16.94 25.13
N GLN A 47 -57.44 16.64 24.72
CA GLN A 47 -56.90 17.05 23.43
C GLN A 47 -57.48 16.21 22.27
N CYS A 48 -58.62 16.64 21.75
CA CYS A 48 -59.20 16.17 20.50
C CYS A 48 -58.82 17.10 19.34
N SER A 49 -58.58 16.56 18.14
CA SER A 49 -58.52 17.35 16.91
C SER A 49 -59.17 16.64 15.73
N VAL A 50 -59.72 17.43 14.80
CA VAL A 50 -60.41 16.96 13.59
C VAL A 50 -59.83 17.71 12.39
N ASN A 51 -59.39 16.97 11.36
CA ASN A 51 -58.69 17.48 10.17
C ASN A 51 -57.46 18.37 10.49
N GLY A 52 -56.81 18.19 11.64
CA GLY A 52 -55.69 19.01 12.09
C GLY A 52 -56.09 20.33 12.79
N VAL A 53 -57.37 20.55 13.07
CA VAL A 53 -57.88 21.66 13.91
C VAL A 53 -58.21 21.11 15.29
N GLN A 54 -57.71 21.73 16.36
CA GLN A 54 -58.05 21.35 17.73
C GLN A 54 -59.52 21.64 18.03
N VAL A 55 -60.21 20.68 18.67
CA VAL A 55 -61.64 20.73 18.96
C VAL A 55 -61.85 20.73 20.46
N THR A 56 -62.48 21.79 20.97
CA THR A 56 -62.89 21.95 22.37
C THR A 56 -64.42 21.91 22.57
N GLU A 57 -65.19 22.02 21.48
CA GLU A 57 -66.66 22.05 21.50
C GLU A 57 -67.28 20.92 20.63
N PRO A 58 -68.53 20.49 20.90
CA PRO A 58 -69.25 19.47 20.14
C PRO A 58 -69.24 19.69 18.61
N SER A 59 -68.42 18.92 17.89
CA SER A 59 -68.14 19.13 16.47
C SER A 59 -68.68 18.02 15.58
N GLN A 60 -69.44 18.36 14.54
CA GLN A 60 -69.97 17.40 13.58
C GLN A 60 -68.85 16.75 12.74
N LEU A 61 -68.93 15.43 12.57
CA LEU A 61 -68.02 14.65 11.75
C LEU A 61 -68.65 14.33 10.39
N ASN A 62 -67.95 14.73 9.32
CA ASN A 62 -68.32 14.45 7.94
C ASN A 62 -67.48 13.31 7.36
N GLN A 63 -68.00 12.59 6.37
CA GLN A 63 -67.36 11.45 5.72
C GLN A 63 -65.90 11.75 5.30
N GLY A 64 -64.96 11.04 5.92
CA GLY A 64 -63.55 11.05 5.56
C GLY A 64 -62.68 11.97 6.42
N ALA A 65 -63.25 12.60 7.45
CA ALA A 65 -62.51 13.38 8.43
C ALA A 65 -61.42 12.53 9.12
N VAL A 66 -60.27 13.14 9.36
CA VAL A 66 -59.19 12.57 10.18
C VAL A 66 -59.39 13.06 11.62
N ILE A 67 -59.24 12.17 12.60
CA ILE A 67 -59.42 12.47 14.02
C ILE A 67 -58.15 12.04 14.74
N LEU A 68 -57.60 12.90 15.59
CA LEU A 68 -56.48 12.57 16.48
C LEU A 68 -56.92 12.82 17.93
N LEU A 69 -56.73 11.79 18.77
CA LEU A 69 -57.07 11.77 20.19
C LEU A 69 -55.77 11.67 21.02
N GLY A 70 -55.55 12.62 21.92
CA GLY A 70 -54.25 12.86 22.54
C GLY A 70 -53.20 13.20 21.48
N ARG A 71 -51.96 12.77 21.70
CA ARG A 71 -50.85 12.93 20.72
C ARG A 71 -50.64 11.74 19.78
N THR A 72 -51.23 10.57 20.04
CA THR A 72 -50.82 9.31 19.38
C THR A 72 -51.92 8.57 18.61
N ASN A 73 -53.20 8.78 18.92
CA ASN A 73 -54.28 7.92 18.40
C ASN A 73 -55.01 8.57 17.21
N MET A 74 -54.48 8.36 15.99
CA MET A 74 -55.07 8.87 14.75
C MET A 74 -56.01 7.86 14.08
N PHE A 75 -57.23 8.30 13.77
CA PHE A 75 -58.28 7.54 13.10
C PHE A 75 -58.84 8.26 11.87
N ARG A 76 -59.56 7.53 11.03
CA ARG A 76 -60.32 8.13 9.90
C ARG A 76 -61.80 7.78 9.99
N PHE A 77 -62.63 8.80 10.20
CA PHE A 77 -64.07 8.66 10.29
C PHE A 77 -64.69 8.36 8.92
N ASN A 78 -65.58 7.37 8.86
CA ASN A 78 -66.30 6.99 7.65
C ASN A 78 -67.81 6.95 7.91
N HIS A 79 -68.56 7.56 7.01
CA HIS A 79 -70.01 7.66 7.06
C HIS A 79 -70.61 7.23 5.70
N PRO A 80 -70.77 5.91 5.47
CA PRO A 80 -71.14 5.39 4.14
C PRO A 80 -72.48 5.92 3.60
N LYS A 81 -73.41 6.31 4.47
CA LYS A 81 -74.72 6.89 4.07
C LYS A 81 -74.57 8.34 3.59
N GLU A 82 -73.67 9.11 4.19
CA GLU A 82 -73.31 10.45 3.70
C GLU A 82 -72.48 10.34 2.41
N ALA A 83 -71.51 9.42 2.36
CA ALA A 83 -70.70 9.12 1.18
C ALA A 83 -71.56 8.81 -0.06
N ALA A 84 -72.61 8.01 0.11
CA ALA A 84 -73.56 7.69 -0.95
C ALA A 84 -74.29 8.94 -1.46
N LYS A 85 -74.85 9.75 -0.56
CA LYS A 85 -75.54 11.02 -0.90
C LYS A 85 -74.61 12.00 -1.61
N LEU A 86 -73.35 12.10 -1.20
CA LEU A 86 -72.34 12.95 -1.84
C LEU A 86 -71.99 12.46 -3.26
N ARG A 87 -71.85 11.14 -3.45
CA ARG A 87 -71.61 10.52 -4.77
C ARG A 87 -72.82 10.71 -5.71
N GLU A 88 -74.04 10.59 -5.20
CA GLU A 88 -75.27 10.80 -5.95
C GLU A 88 -75.48 12.27 -6.36
N LYS A 89 -75.23 13.22 -5.45
CA LYS A 89 -75.20 14.67 -5.75
C LYS A 89 -74.15 15.04 -6.80
N ARG A 90 -72.98 14.39 -6.80
CA ARG A 90 -71.97 14.55 -7.88
C ARG A 90 -72.43 13.96 -9.21
N LYS A 91 -73.23 12.90 -9.20
CA LYS A 91 -73.75 12.23 -10.41
C LYS A 91 -74.93 12.94 -11.06
N SER A 92 -75.60 13.86 -10.35
CA SER A 92 -76.72 14.67 -10.86
C SER A 92 -76.32 16.04 -11.44
N GLY A 93 -75.01 16.33 -11.56
CA GLY A 93 -74.48 17.48 -12.32
C GLY A 93 -74.69 18.87 -11.70
N LEU A 94 -75.37 18.98 -10.56
CA LEU A 94 -75.69 20.27 -9.90
C LEU A 94 -74.52 20.89 -9.10
N LEU A 95 -73.33 20.31 -9.14
CA LEU A 95 -72.10 20.91 -8.60
C LEU A 95 -70.95 20.74 -9.59
N SER A 96 -70.26 21.84 -9.88
CA SER A 96 -69.02 21.82 -10.65
C SER A 96 -67.94 21.01 -9.92
N SER A 97 -67.05 20.36 -10.68
CA SER A 97 -66.14 19.31 -10.19
C SER A 97 -65.02 19.78 -9.24
N PHE A 98 -65.04 21.02 -8.75
CA PHE A 98 -63.92 21.64 -8.03
C PHE A 98 -64.26 22.43 -6.75
N SER A 99 -65.52 22.78 -6.47
CA SER A 99 -65.81 23.91 -5.55
C SER A 99 -66.08 23.59 -4.07
N LEU A 100 -66.18 22.32 -3.65
CA LEU A 100 -66.61 21.96 -2.26
C LEU A 100 -65.96 20.70 -1.65
N SER A 101 -64.78 20.26 -2.10
CA SER A 101 -64.01 19.24 -1.34
C SER A 101 -62.49 19.31 -1.57
N MET A 102 -61.94 20.52 -1.70
CA MET A 102 -60.50 20.77 -1.71
C MET A 102 -60.08 21.82 -0.68
N THR A 103 -60.93 22.82 -0.37
CA THR A 103 -60.66 23.86 0.63
C THR A 103 -60.37 23.29 2.02
N ASP A 104 -61.18 22.35 2.49
CA ASP A 104 -60.97 21.63 3.77
C ASP A 104 -59.71 20.74 3.78
N LEU A 105 -59.15 20.40 2.60
CA LEU A 105 -57.91 19.62 2.50
C LEU A 105 -56.68 20.52 2.35
N SER A 106 -56.79 21.68 1.67
CA SER A 106 -55.73 22.68 1.62
C SER A 106 -55.46 23.33 2.99
N GLN A 107 -56.50 23.54 3.82
CA GLN A 107 -56.30 23.96 5.21
C GLN A 107 -55.79 22.83 6.12
N SER A 108 -55.93 21.56 5.71
CA SER A 108 -55.51 20.41 6.51
C SER A 108 -54.06 20.00 6.23
N CYS A 109 -53.55 20.17 5.00
CA CYS A 109 -52.18 19.76 4.66
C CYS A 109 -51.09 20.61 5.34
N GLU A 110 -51.36 21.86 5.67
CA GLU A 110 -50.44 22.72 6.42
C GLU A 110 -50.24 22.21 7.87
N ASN A 111 -51.34 21.88 8.56
CA ASN A 111 -51.28 21.35 9.93
C ASN A 111 -50.85 19.86 10.00
N LEU A 112 -51.23 19.04 9.02
CA LEU A 112 -50.84 17.62 8.98
C LEU A 112 -49.32 17.44 8.76
N SER A 113 -48.67 18.40 8.10
CA SER A 113 -47.21 18.46 7.99
C SER A 113 -46.55 18.54 9.37
N ALA A 114 -46.95 19.51 10.20
CA ALA A 114 -46.39 19.70 11.54
C ALA A 114 -46.56 18.47 12.45
N VAL A 115 -47.74 17.83 12.41
CA VAL A 115 -48.03 16.62 13.21
C VAL A 115 -47.21 15.40 12.78
N MET A 116 -46.80 15.30 11.51
CA MET A 116 -45.91 14.22 11.05
C MET A 116 -44.41 14.54 11.22
N LEU A 117 -44.02 15.83 11.34
CA LEU A 117 -42.64 16.20 11.64
C LEU A 117 -42.30 16.06 13.13
N TYR A 118 -43.18 16.51 14.04
CA TYR A 118 -42.82 16.64 15.47
C TYR A 118 -43.39 15.52 16.34
N ASN A 119 -42.79 14.33 16.25
CA ASN A 119 -43.17 13.17 17.07
C ASN A 119 -41.94 12.54 17.74
N PRO A 120 -41.49 13.06 18.92
CA PRO A 120 -40.15 12.79 19.47
C PRO A 120 -39.78 11.31 19.68
N GLY A 121 -40.77 10.43 19.89
CA GLY A 121 -40.53 8.99 20.00
C GLY A 121 -40.01 8.36 18.70
N LEU A 122 -40.45 8.85 17.53
CA LEU A 122 -39.99 8.36 16.23
C LEU A 122 -38.59 8.89 15.90
N GLU A 123 -38.23 10.09 16.32
CA GLU A 123 -36.87 10.61 16.14
C GLU A 123 -35.85 9.86 16.98
N PHE A 124 -36.21 9.50 18.23
CA PHE A 124 -35.37 8.66 19.08
C PHE A 124 -35.21 7.23 18.51
N GLU A 125 -36.27 6.63 17.95
CA GLU A 125 -36.13 5.38 17.19
C GLU A 125 -35.24 5.54 15.94
N ARG A 126 -35.35 6.67 15.23
CA ARG A 126 -34.56 6.95 14.02
C ARG A 126 -33.08 7.06 14.36
N GLN A 127 -32.72 7.85 15.37
CA GLN A 127 -31.36 7.97 15.88
C GLN A 127 -30.80 6.63 16.39
N GLN A 128 -31.61 5.80 17.07
CA GLN A 128 -31.17 4.46 17.48
C GLN A 128 -30.94 3.52 16.29
N ARG A 129 -31.74 3.61 15.22
CA ARG A 129 -31.51 2.85 13.97
C ARG A 129 -30.25 3.33 13.25
N GLU A 130 -30.06 4.65 13.12
CA GLU A 130 -28.88 5.26 12.52
C GLU A 130 -27.59 4.88 13.28
N GLU A 131 -27.58 4.95 14.62
CA GLU A 131 -26.43 4.50 15.42
C GLU A 131 -26.21 2.98 15.35
N LEU A 132 -27.28 2.17 15.29
CA LEU A 132 -27.17 0.73 15.11
C LEU A 132 -26.56 0.37 13.75
N GLU A 133 -27.00 1.03 12.67
CA GLU A 133 -26.43 0.85 11.32
C GLU A 133 -24.96 1.29 11.26
N LYS A 134 -24.60 2.43 11.88
CA LYS A 134 -23.18 2.83 12.04
C LYS A 134 -22.39 1.78 12.82
N LEU A 135 -22.97 1.15 13.84
CA LEU A 135 -22.31 0.08 14.61
C LEU A 135 -22.16 -1.20 13.78
N GLU A 136 -23.13 -1.56 12.95
CA GLU A 136 -23.06 -2.71 12.05
C GLU A 136 -22.08 -2.49 10.89
N LEU A 137 -22.01 -1.28 10.33
CA LEU A 137 -20.98 -0.88 9.37
C LEU A 137 -19.57 -1.00 9.98
N LYS A 138 -19.35 -0.47 11.19
CA LYS A 138 -18.09 -0.62 11.93
C LYS A 138 -17.75 -2.10 12.18
N ARG A 139 -18.72 -2.94 12.57
CA ARG A 139 -18.54 -4.40 12.72
C ARG A 139 -18.23 -5.11 11.39
N ARG A 140 -18.82 -4.68 10.28
CA ARG A 140 -18.58 -5.23 8.94
C ARG A 140 -17.16 -4.91 8.47
N LEU A 141 -16.73 -3.66 8.64
CA LEU A 141 -15.37 -3.20 8.33
C LEU A 141 -14.32 -3.93 9.17
N ILE A 142 -14.55 -4.13 10.47
CA ILE A 142 -13.66 -4.92 11.34
C ILE A 142 -13.51 -6.35 10.81
N LYS A 143 -14.62 -7.04 10.47
CA LYS A 143 -14.56 -8.39 9.88
C LYS A 143 -13.86 -8.43 8.53
N GLU A 144 -13.98 -7.39 7.71
CA GLU A 144 -13.29 -7.30 6.42
C GLU A 144 -11.78 -7.09 6.61
N MET A 145 -11.37 -6.26 7.57
CA MET A 145 -9.98 -6.10 7.97
C MET A 145 -9.38 -7.40 8.55
N GLU A 146 -10.10 -8.06 9.45
CA GLU A 146 -9.72 -9.36 10.00
C GLU A 146 -9.56 -10.41 8.88
N ALA A 147 -10.51 -10.48 7.93
CA ALA A 147 -10.45 -11.41 6.81
C ALA A 147 -9.25 -11.13 5.88
N LYS A 148 -9.00 -9.86 5.54
CA LYS A 148 -7.82 -9.46 4.74
C LYS A 148 -6.51 -9.85 5.44
N GLN A 149 -6.38 -9.58 6.74
CA GLN A 149 -5.19 -9.92 7.52
C GLN A 149 -4.97 -11.45 7.63
N GLN A 150 -6.04 -12.26 7.67
CA GLN A 150 -5.89 -13.72 7.63
C GLN A 150 -5.46 -14.24 6.24
N ILE A 151 -5.91 -13.61 5.16
CA ILE A 151 -5.46 -13.94 3.79
C ILE A 151 -3.99 -13.56 3.61
N GLU A 152 -3.61 -12.33 3.93
CA GLU A 152 -2.24 -11.82 3.88
C GLU A 152 -1.28 -12.72 4.70
N LYS A 153 -1.68 -13.10 5.92
CA LYS A 153 -0.91 -14.04 6.74
C LYS A 153 -0.76 -15.41 6.07
N ALA A 154 -1.82 -15.95 5.46
CA ALA A 154 -1.77 -17.24 4.79
C ALA A 154 -0.91 -17.21 3.51
N GLU A 155 -0.90 -16.08 2.79
CA GLU A 155 -0.01 -15.86 1.64
C GLU A 155 1.45 -15.77 2.08
N LEU A 156 1.75 -15.04 3.16
CA LEU A 156 3.09 -14.97 3.75
C LEU A 156 3.59 -16.33 4.23
N GLU A 157 2.74 -17.12 4.89
CA GLU A 157 3.07 -18.47 5.35
C GLU A 157 3.35 -19.43 4.18
N ARG A 158 2.59 -19.32 3.07
CA ARG A 158 2.87 -20.08 1.84
C ARG A 158 4.15 -19.63 1.14
N LEU A 159 4.43 -18.34 1.07
CA LEU A 159 5.68 -17.83 0.52
C LEU A 159 6.90 -18.27 1.34
N GLN A 160 6.77 -18.32 2.67
CA GLN A 160 7.82 -18.83 3.55
C GLN A 160 8.06 -20.35 3.35
N GLN A 161 7.00 -21.14 3.19
CA GLN A 161 7.11 -22.57 2.84
C GLN A 161 7.77 -22.79 1.48
N GLU A 162 7.45 -21.97 0.48
CA GLU A 162 8.08 -22.00 -0.86
C GLU A 162 9.58 -21.68 -0.80
N VAL A 163 9.97 -20.63 -0.08
CA VAL A 163 11.39 -20.27 0.15
C VAL A 163 12.15 -21.36 0.91
N GLU A 164 11.53 -22.00 1.90
CA GLU A 164 12.14 -23.15 2.59
C GLU A 164 12.25 -24.39 1.69
N SER A 165 11.32 -24.57 0.74
CA SER A 165 11.35 -25.65 -0.24
C SER A 165 12.49 -25.45 -1.25
N GLN A 166 12.57 -24.27 -1.87
CA GLN A 166 13.64 -23.91 -2.80
C GLN A 166 15.02 -23.94 -2.14
N ARG A 167 15.12 -23.56 -0.86
CA ARG A 167 16.37 -23.70 -0.09
C ARG A 167 16.81 -25.16 0.04
N LYS A 168 15.88 -26.08 0.33
CA LYS A 168 16.17 -27.52 0.45
C LYS A 168 16.56 -28.11 -0.91
N GLU A 169 15.84 -27.79 -1.98
CA GLU A 169 16.20 -28.22 -3.34
C GLU A 169 17.58 -27.70 -3.76
N SER A 170 17.87 -26.41 -3.51
CA SER A 170 19.19 -25.82 -3.77
C SER A 170 20.31 -26.50 -2.97
N GLU A 171 20.04 -26.94 -1.74
CA GLU A 171 21.00 -27.66 -0.91
C GLU A 171 21.23 -29.11 -1.43
N GLU A 172 20.17 -29.81 -1.82
CA GLU A 172 20.27 -31.13 -2.47
C GLU A 172 21.03 -31.06 -3.80
N VAL A 173 20.75 -30.05 -4.63
CA VAL A 173 21.47 -29.79 -5.89
C VAL A 173 22.94 -29.48 -5.62
N HIS A 174 23.25 -28.63 -4.63
CA HIS A 174 24.62 -28.33 -4.25
C HIS A 174 25.37 -29.59 -3.78
N GLN A 175 24.77 -30.40 -2.91
CA GLN A 175 25.37 -31.69 -2.50
C GLN A 175 25.50 -32.69 -3.66
N ARG A 176 24.64 -32.62 -4.69
CA ARG A 176 24.76 -33.45 -5.90
C ARG A 176 25.93 -33.00 -6.78
N ILE A 177 26.11 -31.69 -6.94
CA ILE A 177 27.25 -31.08 -7.63
C ILE A 177 28.56 -31.47 -6.93
N MET A 178 28.66 -31.34 -5.60
CA MET A 178 29.87 -31.69 -4.86
C MET A 178 30.31 -33.15 -5.08
N ARG A 179 29.37 -34.11 -5.07
CA ARG A 179 29.64 -35.53 -5.37
C ARG A 179 30.05 -35.76 -6.83
N GLN A 180 29.52 -34.97 -7.77
CA GLN A 180 29.93 -35.00 -9.18
C GLN A 180 31.32 -34.39 -9.38
N GLU A 181 31.65 -33.26 -8.75
CA GLU A 181 33.01 -32.73 -8.78
C GLU A 181 34.02 -33.69 -8.16
N GLU A 182 33.70 -34.30 -7.03
CA GLU A 182 34.59 -35.25 -6.35
C GLU A 182 34.88 -36.49 -7.22
N THR A 183 33.85 -37.07 -7.84
CA THR A 183 34.04 -38.19 -8.78
C THR A 183 34.75 -37.77 -10.07
N LEU A 184 34.58 -36.52 -10.54
CA LEU A 184 35.36 -35.98 -11.65
C LEU A 184 36.83 -35.72 -11.27
N ARG A 185 37.13 -35.24 -10.06
CA ARG A 185 38.50 -35.07 -9.55
C ARG A 185 39.24 -36.41 -9.49
N HIS A 186 38.62 -37.46 -8.95
CA HIS A 186 39.19 -38.81 -8.93
C HIS A 186 39.45 -39.34 -10.36
N ARG A 187 38.54 -39.11 -11.31
CA ARG A 187 38.73 -39.49 -12.72
C ARG A 187 39.82 -38.67 -13.43
N SER A 188 39.98 -37.38 -13.10
CA SER A 188 41.09 -36.56 -13.60
C SER A 188 42.43 -37.14 -13.14
N GLN A 189 42.55 -37.43 -11.85
CA GLN A 189 43.78 -37.99 -11.26
C GLN A 189 44.16 -39.36 -11.84
N ASP A 190 43.18 -40.23 -12.11
CA ASP A 190 43.37 -41.50 -12.82
C ASP A 190 43.86 -41.29 -14.27
N ILE A 191 43.23 -40.38 -15.03
CA ILE A 191 43.65 -40.03 -16.39
C ILE A 191 45.06 -39.40 -16.40
N GLU A 192 45.35 -38.49 -15.47
CA GLU A 192 46.67 -37.87 -15.29
C GLU A 192 47.75 -38.89 -14.91
N SER A 193 47.42 -39.91 -14.12
CA SER A 193 48.35 -41.02 -13.84
C SER A 193 48.66 -41.78 -15.13
N ARG A 194 47.63 -42.26 -15.83
CA ARG A 194 47.79 -43.00 -17.09
C ARG A 194 48.51 -42.19 -18.16
N LEU A 195 48.32 -40.88 -18.21
CA LEU A 195 49.07 -39.99 -19.12
C LEU A 195 50.55 -39.90 -18.74
N ARG A 196 50.90 -39.86 -17.45
CA ARG A 196 52.31 -39.96 -17.01
C ARG A 196 52.90 -41.33 -17.35
N ASP A 197 52.14 -42.40 -17.13
CA ASP A 197 52.57 -43.78 -17.42
C ASP A 197 52.80 -43.97 -18.93
N PHE A 198 51.87 -43.53 -19.79
CA PHE A 198 52.01 -43.55 -21.25
C PHE A 198 53.12 -42.63 -21.76
N LEU A 199 53.40 -41.50 -21.10
CA LEU A 199 54.54 -40.64 -21.48
C LEU A 199 55.86 -41.34 -21.17
N ALA A 200 56.00 -41.98 -20.00
CA ALA A 200 57.20 -42.75 -19.65
C ALA A 200 57.35 -44.04 -20.48
N GLU A 201 56.25 -44.68 -20.88
CA GLU A 201 56.26 -45.80 -21.82
C GLU A 201 56.64 -45.35 -23.23
N LYS A 202 56.09 -44.22 -23.71
CA LYS A 202 56.47 -43.61 -24.98
C LYS A 202 57.94 -43.18 -25.00
N GLU A 203 58.46 -42.62 -23.90
CA GLU A 203 59.86 -42.24 -23.78
C GLU A 203 60.77 -43.46 -23.94
N ARG A 204 60.48 -44.56 -23.22
CA ARG A 204 61.18 -45.85 -23.41
C ARG A 204 61.04 -46.38 -24.84
N PHE A 205 59.86 -46.30 -25.46
CA PHE A 205 59.65 -46.79 -26.82
C PHE A 205 60.31 -45.90 -27.89
N GLU A 206 60.51 -44.60 -27.62
CA GLU A 206 61.33 -43.72 -28.46
C GLU A 206 62.83 -43.96 -28.24
N GLU A 207 63.29 -44.33 -27.04
CA GLU A 207 64.67 -44.78 -26.82
C GLU A 207 64.94 -46.12 -27.49
N GLU A 208 64.04 -47.09 -27.33
CA GLU A 208 64.09 -48.40 -27.98
C GLU A 208 64.10 -48.25 -29.50
N ARG A 209 63.17 -47.48 -30.09
CA ARG A 209 63.19 -47.16 -31.53
C ARG A 209 64.42 -46.37 -31.97
N ARG A 210 65.06 -45.57 -31.11
CA ARG A 210 66.34 -44.90 -31.46
C ARG A 210 67.49 -45.89 -31.49
N SER A 211 67.45 -46.95 -30.69
CA SER A 211 68.37 -48.08 -30.80
C SER A 211 68.06 -48.94 -32.03
N GLU A 212 66.78 -49.25 -32.28
CA GLU A 212 66.38 -50.00 -33.48
C GLU A 212 66.72 -49.25 -34.78
N ILE A 213 66.56 -47.93 -34.85
CA ILE A 213 66.93 -47.13 -36.03
C ILE A 213 68.46 -46.98 -36.19
N GLN A 214 69.22 -47.22 -35.12
CA GLN A 214 70.68 -47.33 -35.17
C GLN A 214 71.11 -48.68 -35.78
N ASP A 215 70.39 -49.77 -35.49
CA ASP A 215 70.70 -51.14 -35.94
C ASP A 215 70.02 -51.51 -37.28
N GLN A 216 68.82 -51.02 -37.56
CA GLN A 216 68.03 -51.24 -38.79
C GLN A 216 68.42 -50.26 -39.91
N LYS A 217 69.69 -49.81 -39.93
CA LYS A 217 70.25 -49.04 -41.06
C LYS A 217 70.87 -49.93 -42.14
N GLU A 218 70.60 -51.22 -42.08
CA GLU A 218 70.80 -52.20 -43.15
C GLU A 218 69.44 -52.76 -43.60
N GLN A 219 69.33 -53.03 -44.92
CA GLN A 219 68.26 -53.78 -45.61
C GLN A 219 66.98 -53.00 -46.01
N GLN A 220 67.00 -52.53 -47.27
CA GLN A 220 65.85 -52.33 -48.17
C GLN A 220 65.20 -53.71 -48.50
N GLU A 221 64.06 -53.90 -49.19
CA GLU A 221 63.20 -53.05 -50.04
C GLU A 221 61.82 -53.76 -50.22
N GLY A 222 60.83 -53.19 -50.94
CA GLY A 222 59.59 -53.93 -51.22
C GLY A 222 58.43 -53.21 -51.93
N GLU A 223 58.65 -52.65 -53.12
CA GLU A 223 57.59 -51.98 -53.91
C GLU A 223 56.60 -52.99 -54.54
N ALA A 224 55.34 -52.98 -54.08
CA ALA A 224 54.22 -53.72 -54.72
C ALA A 224 52.81 -53.29 -54.23
N GLU A 225 52.68 -52.73 -53.03
CA GLU A 225 51.38 -52.39 -52.42
C GLU A 225 50.84 -51.00 -52.84
N GLU A 226 51.68 -50.16 -53.44
CA GLU A 226 51.43 -48.72 -53.60
C GLU A 226 50.22 -48.37 -54.49
N GLU A 227 49.98 -49.05 -55.62
CA GLU A 227 48.83 -48.70 -56.49
C GLU A 227 47.47 -48.89 -55.81
N GLN A 228 47.35 -49.88 -54.92
CA GLN A 228 46.10 -50.10 -54.15
C GLN A 228 46.01 -49.14 -52.96
N ASP A 229 47.13 -48.83 -52.32
CA ASP A 229 47.16 -47.86 -51.22
C ASP A 229 46.91 -46.42 -51.72
N GLU A 230 47.38 -46.06 -52.92
CA GLU A 230 47.05 -44.78 -53.58
C GLU A 230 45.55 -44.63 -53.87
N GLU A 231 44.92 -45.62 -54.50
CA GLU A 231 43.49 -45.58 -54.81
C GLU A 231 42.65 -45.50 -53.52
N LEU A 232 43.07 -46.22 -52.48
CA LEU A 232 42.44 -46.15 -51.15
C LEU A 232 42.66 -44.77 -50.49
N ARG A 233 43.86 -44.20 -50.56
CA ARG A 233 44.18 -42.85 -50.07
C ARG A 233 43.33 -41.79 -50.78
N ARG A 234 43.25 -41.80 -52.12
CA ARG A 234 42.41 -40.86 -52.89
C ARG A 234 40.94 -40.90 -52.44
N GLN A 235 40.41 -42.09 -52.15
CA GLN A 235 39.05 -42.26 -51.64
C GLN A 235 38.90 -41.76 -50.18
N GLN A 236 39.89 -41.98 -49.31
CA GLN A 236 39.91 -41.44 -47.95
C GLN A 236 40.02 -39.91 -47.93
N GLU A 237 40.89 -39.32 -48.75
CA GLU A 237 41.06 -37.87 -48.88
C GLU A 237 39.81 -37.18 -49.42
N ALA A 238 39.15 -37.78 -50.43
CA ALA A 238 37.86 -37.31 -50.92
C ALA A 238 36.77 -37.39 -49.82
N ALA A 239 36.73 -38.47 -49.05
CA ALA A 239 35.80 -38.62 -47.93
C ALA A 239 36.03 -37.55 -46.86
N GLU A 240 37.27 -37.34 -46.42
CA GLU A 240 37.62 -36.32 -45.42
C GLU A 240 37.35 -34.90 -45.94
N GLN A 241 37.59 -34.60 -47.22
CA GLN A 241 37.22 -33.31 -47.81
C GLN A 241 35.70 -33.06 -47.77
N THR A 242 34.87 -34.09 -47.96
CA THR A 242 33.40 -33.95 -47.78
C THR A 242 32.99 -33.83 -46.31
N GLU A 243 33.71 -34.46 -45.38
CA GLU A 243 33.44 -34.33 -43.95
C GLU A 243 33.78 -32.93 -43.43
N ILE A 244 34.94 -32.38 -43.81
CA ILE A 244 35.35 -31.01 -43.51
C ILE A 244 34.30 -29.99 -44.01
N TYR A 245 33.73 -30.21 -45.20
CA TYR A 245 32.65 -29.35 -45.72
C TYR A 245 31.36 -29.45 -44.88
N ARG A 246 30.99 -30.65 -44.42
CA ARG A 246 29.83 -30.87 -43.52
C ARG A 246 30.04 -30.24 -42.15
N GLU A 247 31.24 -30.39 -41.58
CA GLU A 247 31.62 -29.75 -40.30
C GLU A 247 31.61 -28.22 -40.42
N LEU A 248 32.14 -27.66 -41.51
CA LEU A 248 32.11 -26.21 -41.78
C LEU A 248 30.68 -25.65 -41.81
N GLU A 249 29.81 -26.30 -42.58
CA GLU A 249 28.40 -25.90 -42.67
C GLU A 249 27.62 -26.13 -41.37
N LYS A 250 28.02 -27.12 -40.55
CA LYS A 250 27.48 -27.30 -39.20
C LYS A 250 27.89 -26.14 -38.28
N LEU A 251 29.18 -25.79 -38.22
CA LEU A 251 29.69 -24.69 -37.39
C LEU A 251 29.09 -23.33 -37.78
N LYS A 252 28.83 -23.09 -39.07
CA LYS A 252 28.12 -21.88 -39.53
C LYS A 252 26.72 -21.77 -38.91
N ARG A 253 25.93 -22.84 -38.95
CA ARG A 253 24.58 -22.88 -38.35
C ARG A 253 24.63 -22.77 -36.84
N GLU A 254 25.53 -23.50 -36.19
CA GLU A 254 25.70 -23.45 -34.72
C GLU A 254 26.06 -22.02 -34.26
N ARG A 255 26.91 -21.29 -34.99
CA ARG A 255 27.20 -19.86 -34.71
C ARG A 255 25.96 -18.97 -34.85
N GLU A 256 25.14 -19.19 -35.88
CA GLU A 256 23.94 -18.38 -36.13
C GLU A 256 22.84 -18.68 -35.11
N GLU A 257 22.65 -19.93 -34.73
CA GLU A 257 21.75 -20.32 -33.64
C GLU A 257 22.22 -19.79 -32.28
N GLN A 258 23.51 -19.89 -31.94
CA GLN A 258 24.08 -19.32 -30.71
C GLN A 258 23.83 -17.80 -30.65
N LYS A 259 24.16 -17.09 -31.73
CA LYS A 259 23.94 -15.64 -31.82
C LYS A 259 22.47 -15.27 -31.63
N VAL A 260 21.54 -15.94 -32.33
CA VAL A 260 20.10 -15.65 -32.21
C VAL A 260 19.60 -15.92 -30.79
N ARG A 261 20.02 -17.03 -30.15
CA ARG A 261 19.65 -17.36 -28.77
C ARG A 261 20.13 -16.29 -27.76
N LEU A 262 21.37 -15.83 -27.90
CA LEU A 262 21.92 -14.76 -27.06
C LEU A 262 21.21 -13.42 -27.31
N GLU A 263 20.94 -13.04 -28.57
CA GLU A 263 20.17 -11.84 -28.88
C GLU A 263 18.72 -11.90 -28.34
N THR A 264 18.06 -13.07 -28.34
CA THR A 264 16.71 -13.20 -27.77
C THR A 264 16.68 -13.05 -26.25
N GLU A 265 17.62 -13.66 -25.52
CA GLU A 265 17.68 -13.46 -24.05
C GLU A 265 18.11 -12.03 -23.70
N ARG A 266 19.02 -11.41 -24.46
CA ARG A 266 19.37 -10.00 -24.23
C ARG A 266 18.17 -9.07 -24.42
N ARG A 267 17.40 -9.25 -25.50
CA ARG A 267 16.16 -8.48 -25.75
C ARG A 267 15.14 -8.64 -24.64
N ARG A 268 14.95 -9.88 -24.14
CA ARG A 268 14.06 -10.17 -23.01
C ARG A 268 14.47 -9.42 -21.74
N LEU A 269 15.77 -9.39 -21.41
CA LEU A 269 16.28 -8.63 -20.25
C LEU A 269 16.11 -7.11 -20.45
N GLU A 270 16.37 -6.59 -21.65
CA GLU A 270 16.13 -5.17 -22.00
C GLU A 270 14.62 -4.81 -21.95
N GLU A 271 13.73 -5.72 -22.33
CA GLU A 271 12.28 -5.52 -22.35
C GLU A 271 11.71 -5.47 -20.92
N GLN A 272 12.07 -6.43 -20.06
CA GLN A 272 11.69 -6.42 -18.65
C GLN A 272 12.25 -5.20 -17.88
N GLU A 273 13.45 -4.74 -18.24
CA GLU A 273 14.05 -3.50 -17.70
C GLU A 273 13.25 -2.25 -18.13
N ARG A 274 12.81 -2.17 -19.39
CA ARG A 274 11.92 -1.10 -19.87
C ARG A 274 10.54 -1.15 -19.20
N GLU A 275 9.96 -2.33 -18.99
CA GLU A 275 8.68 -2.49 -18.29
C GLU A 275 8.76 -1.98 -16.83
N GLN A 276 9.83 -2.32 -16.12
CA GLN A 276 10.06 -1.91 -14.73
C GLN A 276 10.28 -0.39 -14.62
N LEU A 277 11.13 0.19 -15.48
CA LEU A 277 11.32 1.64 -15.55
C LEU A 277 10.03 2.37 -15.94
N SER A 278 9.22 1.80 -16.84
CA SER A 278 7.93 2.36 -17.24
C SER A 278 6.89 2.30 -16.10
N LEU A 279 6.90 1.25 -15.27
CA LEU A 279 6.05 1.17 -14.08
C LEU A 279 6.44 2.21 -13.03
N VAL A 280 7.74 2.34 -12.73
CA VAL A 280 8.25 3.37 -11.80
C VAL A 280 7.91 4.77 -12.32
N GLY A 281 8.17 5.06 -13.60
CA GLY A 281 7.87 6.36 -14.21
C GLY A 281 6.39 6.75 -14.15
N ARG A 282 5.46 5.79 -14.36
CA ARG A 282 4.01 6.04 -14.16
C ARG A 282 3.64 6.30 -12.71
N LEU A 283 4.23 5.57 -11.75
CA LEU A 283 3.98 5.79 -10.33
C LEU A 283 4.55 7.14 -9.86
N GLU A 284 5.72 7.55 -10.35
CA GLU A 284 6.26 8.89 -10.12
C GLU A 284 5.36 9.97 -10.72
N GLU A 285 4.83 9.78 -11.93
CA GLU A 285 3.95 10.74 -12.59
C GLU A 285 2.63 10.88 -11.83
N GLN A 286 1.99 9.78 -11.45
CA GLN A 286 0.82 9.80 -10.57
C GLN A 286 1.10 10.43 -9.21
N LEU A 287 2.29 10.19 -8.63
CA LEU A 287 2.69 10.80 -7.35
C LEU A 287 2.92 12.31 -7.50
N ARG A 288 3.53 12.77 -8.61
CA ARG A 288 3.64 14.19 -8.98
C ARG A 288 2.26 14.83 -9.15
N GLU A 289 1.37 14.23 -9.97
CA GLU A 289 0.00 14.71 -10.16
C GLU A 289 -0.79 14.79 -8.84
N LYS A 290 -0.63 13.81 -7.95
CA LYS A 290 -1.31 13.80 -6.65
C LYS A 290 -0.71 14.78 -5.64
N HIS A 291 0.60 15.02 -5.67
CA HIS A 291 1.22 16.13 -4.93
C HIS A 291 0.81 17.50 -5.50
N GLU A 292 0.77 17.66 -6.82
CA GLU A 292 0.26 18.85 -7.51
C GLU A 292 -1.18 19.13 -7.07
N ALA A 293 -2.09 18.17 -7.21
CA ALA A 293 -3.49 18.30 -6.81
C ALA A 293 -3.67 18.54 -5.30
N ALA A 294 -2.87 17.92 -4.43
CA ALA A 294 -2.90 18.24 -3.00
C ALA A 294 -2.47 19.69 -2.75
N THR A 295 -1.32 20.10 -3.27
CA THR A 295 -0.76 21.45 -3.08
C THR A 295 -1.63 22.56 -3.68
N THR A 296 -2.42 22.24 -4.71
CA THR A 296 -3.24 23.20 -5.48
C THR A 296 -4.75 23.10 -5.24
N LEU A 297 -5.19 22.29 -4.29
CA LEU A 297 -6.58 22.25 -3.80
C LEU A 297 -6.66 22.45 -2.28
N LEU A 298 -5.66 21.99 -1.52
CA LEU A 298 -5.69 21.90 -0.07
C LEU A 298 -4.29 22.10 0.52
N THR A 299 -3.95 23.32 0.93
CA THR A 299 -2.76 23.50 1.76
C THR A 299 -2.98 22.80 3.11
N ARG A 300 -1.89 22.43 3.79
CA ARG A 300 -1.95 21.92 5.17
C ARG A 300 -2.63 22.92 6.13
N GLU A 301 -2.62 24.20 5.78
CA GLU A 301 -3.24 25.27 6.55
C GLU A 301 -4.76 25.35 6.32
N ASP A 302 -5.26 25.01 5.13
CA ASP A 302 -6.70 24.87 4.87
C ASP A 302 -7.31 23.75 5.74
N GLY A 303 -6.63 22.61 5.86
CA GLY A 303 -7.05 21.53 6.75
C GLY A 303 -7.06 21.94 8.23
N ARG A 304 -6.12 22.81 8.65
CA ARG A 304 -6.10 23.39 10.01
C ARG A 304 -7.27 24.36 10.22
N ARG A 305 -7.50 25.28 9.28
CA ARG A 305 -8.60 26.26 9.32
C ARG A 305 -9.96 25.57 9.36
N LEU A 306 -10.22 24.61 8.46
CA LEU A 306 -11.50 23.90 8.40
C LEU A 306 -11.87 23.20 9.72
N GLU A 307 -10.88 22.63 10.41
CA GLU A 307 -11.04 21.99 11.71
C GLU A 307 -11.20 23.00 12.86
N GLU A 308 -10.59 24.19 12.78
CA GLU A 308 -10.82 25.28 13.73
C GLU A 308 -12.20 25.94 13.54
N GLU A 309 -12.64 26.14 12.29
CA GLU A 309 -14.02 26.55 11.95
C GLU A 309 -15.05 25.52 12.44
N ARG A 310 -14.80 24.22 12.28
CA ARG A 310 -15.69 23.15 12.75
C ARG A 310 -15.87 23.18 14.28
N ARG A 311 -14.80 23.46 15.04
CA ARG A 311 -14.88 23.63 16.51
C ARG A 311 -15.69 24.86 16.90
N ALA A 312 -15.43 26.01 16.25
CA ALA A 312 -16.18 27.23 16.51
C ALA A 312 -17.69 27.06 16.22
N LEU A 313 -18.04 26.40 15.10
CA LEU A 313 -19.42 26.07 14.77
C LEU A 313 -20.06 25.10 15.78
N ALA A 314 -19.31 24.13 16.31
CA ALA A 314 -19.79 23.26 17.38
C ALA A 314 -20.07 24.02 18.69
N GLU A 315 -19.18 24.92 19.11
CA GLU A 315 -19.39 25.78 20.30
C GLU A 315 -20.60 26.72 20.14
N ILE A 316 -20.82 27.24 18.93
CA ILE A 316 -21.99 28.06 18.58
C ILE A 316 -23.27 27.21 18.59
N ARG A 317 -23.24 25.99 18.04
CA ARG A 317 -24.36 25.03 18.10
C ARG A 317 -24.74 24.72 19.55
N GLU A 318 -23.77 24.45 20.41
CA GLU A 318 -24.01 24.24 21.85
C GLU A 318 -24.58 25.49 22.54
N ALA A 319 -24.22 26.70 22.11
CA ALA A 319 -24.80 27.94 22.64
C ALA A 319 -26.27 28.12 22.19
N LEU A 320 -26.57 27.87 20.91
CA LEU A 320 -27.93 27.94 20.35
C LEU A 320 -28.86 26.90 20.98
N LEU A 321 -28.39 25.66 21.16
CA LEU A 321 -29.15 24.59 21.83
C LEU A 321 -29.44 24.94 23.29
N ARG A 322 -28.46 25.48 24.04
CA ARG A 322 -28.69 25.96 25.43
C ARG A 322 -29.71 27.09 25.50
N ALA A 323 -29.64 28.07 24.61
CA ALA A 323 -30.61 29.16 24.56
C ALA A 323 -32.03 28.65 24.23
N LYS A 324 -32.16 27.66 23.35
CA LYS A 324 -33.44 26.99 23.05
C LYS A 324 -33.97 26.25 24.30
N GLU A 325 -33.14 25.46 24.96
CA GLU A 325 -33.48 24.80 26.23
C GLU A 325 -33.87 25.78 27.35
N ALA A 326 -33.26 26.97 27.41
CA ALA A 326 -33.61 28.01 28.38
C ALA A 326 -35.00 28.63 28.10
N GLY A 327 -35.32 28.86 26.83
CA GLY A 327 -36.63 29.34 26.37
C GLY A 327 -37.78 28.38 26.64
N GLU A 328 -37.51 27.09 26.75
CA GLU A 328 -38.50 26.07 27.16
C GLU A 328 -38.68 25.99 28.70
N ARG A 329 -37.86 26.69 29.50
CA ARG A 329 -37.75 26.47 30.96
C ARG A 329 -37.95 27.69 31.86
N THR A 330 -37.82 28.93 31.37
CA THR A 330 -37.68 30.12 32.23
C THR A 330 -38.41 31.37 31.72
N ASP A 331 -38.53 32.39 32.57
CA ASP A 331 -39.14 33.68 32.24
C ASP A 331 -38.46 34.39 31.06
N VAL A 332 -39.28 35.04 30.23
CA VAL A 332 -38.98 35.45 28.85
C VAL A 332 -37.70 36.28 28.67
N GLU A 333 -37.35 37.15 29.63
CA GLU A 333 -36.19 38.04 29.52
C GLU A 333 -34.85 37.29 29.54
N GLY A 334 -34.69 36.26 30.39
CA GLY A 334 -33.43 35.53 30.51
C GLY A 334 -33.08 34.74 29.25
N ALA A 335 -34.06 33.99 28.76
CA ALA A 335 -33.93 33.24 27.51
C ALA A 335 -33.75 34.15 26.28
N SER A 336 -34.36 35.34 26.27
CA SER A 336 -34.14 36.37 25.25
C SER A 336 -32.67 36.79 25.16
N GLU A 337 -32.01 37.05 26.29
CA GLU A 337 -30.61 37.48 26.28
C GLU A 337 -29.63 36.35 25.96
N GLU A 338 -29.91 35.11 26.38
CA GLU A 338 -29.12 33.94 25.94
C GLU A 338 -29.26 33.68 24.44
N ALA A 339 -30.48 33.80 23.90
CA ALA A 339 -30.76 33.69 22.46
C ALA A 339 -29.99 34.73 21.64
N LYS A 340 -30.06 36.01 22.03
CA LYS A 340 -29.27 37.09 21.42
C LYS A 340 -27.78 36.83 21.52
N SER A 341 -27.29 36.44 22.70
CA SER A 341 -25.87 36.12 22.94
C SER A 341 -25.35 35.00 22.02
N ALA A 342 -26.15 33.96 21.78
CA ALA A 342 -25.82 32.88 20.86
C ALA A 342 -25.86 33.34 19.37
N GLN A 343 -26.85 34.14 18.99
CA GLN A 343 -26.92 34.70 17.62
C GLN A 343 -25.78 35.69 17.34
N THR A 344 -25.41 36.56 18.29
CA THR A 344 -24.28 37.48 18.16
C THR A 344 -22.97 36.73 17.95
N ARG A 345 -22.73 35.60 18.66
CA ARG A 345 -21.53 34.77 18.42
C ARG A 345 -21.47 34.21 17.00
N TYR A 346 -22.62 33.84 16.42
CA TYR A 346 -22.67 33.39 15.03
C TYR A 346 -22.40 34.54 14.04
N THR A 347 -22.92 35.75 14.29
CA THR A 347 -22.61 36.91 13.44
C THR A 347 -21.16 37.37 13.57
N ASP A 348 -20.60 37.33 14.78
CA ASP A 348 -19.19 37.66 15.04
C ASP A 348 -18.27 36.63 14.36
N PHE A 349 -18.60 35.34 14.43
CA PHE A 349 -17.92 34.27 13.68
C PHE A 349 -18.00 34.50 12.17
N LYS A 350 -19.16 34.88 11.64
CA LYS A 350 -19.31 35.21 10.20
C LYS A 350 -18.51 36.44 9.79
N ALA A 351 -18.45 37.47 10.63
CA ALA A 351 -17.63 38.65 10.38
C ALA A 351 -16.12 38.32 10.41
N ALA A 352 -15.68 37.45 11.32
CA ALA A 352 -14.31 36.93 11.36
C ALA A 352 -13.99 36.09 10.10
N GLN A 353 -14.86 35.14 9.74
CA GLN A 353 -14.73 34.28 8.57
C GLN A 353 -14.62 35.08 7.27
N VAL A 354 -15.46 36.10 7.05
CA VAL A 354 -15.37 36.98 5.86
C VAL A 354 -14.04 37.73 5.80
N LYS A 355 -13.51 38.16 6.95
CA LYS A 355 -12.22 38.85 7.04
C LYS A 355 -11.05 37.90 6.76
N GLU A 356 -11.04 36.73 7.36
CA GLU A 356 -9.97 35.72 7.18
C GLU A 356 -9.94 35.18 5.74
N LEU A 357 -11.10 34.87 5.16
CA LEU A 357 -11.20 34.51 3.74
C LEU A 357 -10.76 35.65 2.82
N GLY A 358 -11.04 36.91 3.19
CA GLY A 358 -10.54 38.08 2.45
C GLY A 358 -9.03 38.25 2.50
N GLN A 359 -8.40 37.99 3.65
CA GLN A 359 -6.93 38.02 3.78
C GLN A 359 -6.29 36.90 2.95
N LEU A 360 -6.84 35.68 2.99
CA LEU A 360 -6.33 34.58 2.18
C LEU A 360 -6.54 34.80 0.67
N GLU A 361 -7.60 35.47 0.25
CA GLU A 361 -7.82 35.86 -1.15
C GLU A 361 -6.71 36.82 -1.64
N GLU A 362 -6.35 37.81 -0.83
CA GLU A 362 -5.24 38.74 -1.12
C GLU A 362 -3.87 38.04 -1.12
N GLU A 363 -3.65 37.03 -0.26
CA GLU A 363 -2.43 36.24 -0.23
C GLU A 363 -2.30 35.29 -1.44
N LEU A 364 -3.37 34.57 -1.80
CA LEU A 364 -3.40 33.69 -2.97
C LEU A 364 -3.33 34.47 -4.28
N GLN A 365 -3.92 35.67 -4.35
CA GLN A 365 -3.78 36.57 -5.50
C GLN A 365 -2.32 37.03 -5.68
N GLN A 366 -1.63 37.40 -4.59
CA GLN A 366 -0.19 37.69 -4.65
C GLN A 366 0.65 36.47 -5.03
N GLN A 367 0.27 35.27 -4.57
CA GLN A 367 0.95 34.02 -4.96
C GLN A 367 0.76 33.73 -6.46
N LYS A 368 -0.44 33.96 -6.99
CA LYS A 368 -0.75 33.85 -8.42
C LYS A 368 0.10 34.80 -9.25
N GLU A 369 0.20 36.08 -8.86
CA GLU A 369 1.01 37.09 -9.57
C GLU A 369 2.50 36.71 -9.59
N ARG A 370 3.08 36.27 -8.47
CA ARG A 370 4.47 35.76 -8.41
C ARG A 370 4.66 34.53 -9.31
N LEU A 371 3.68 33.63 -9.36
CA LEU A 371 3.73 32.43 -10.20
C LEU A 371 3.58 32.77 -11.70
N GLU A 372 2.84 33.82 -12.06
CA GLU A 372 2.79 34.35 -13.43
C GLU A 372 4.16 34.90 -13.88
N GLU A 373 4.85 35.63 -13.01
CA GLU A 373 6.24 36.07 -13.25
C GLU A 373 7.21 34.88 -13.40
N GLU A 374 7.09 33.86 -12.52
CA GLU A 374 7.92 32.65 -12.61
C GLU A 374 7.64 31.81 -13.86
N VAL A 375 6.38 31.68 -14.29
CA VAL A 375 6.01 31.03 -15.55
C VAL A 375 6.57 31.81 -16.75
N ALA A 376 6.51 33.15 -16.73
CA ALA A 376 7.10 33.97 -17.78
C ALA A 376 8.64 33.80 -17.85
N ALA A 377 9.32 33.72 -16.70
CA ALA A 377 10.76 33.48 -16.63
C ALA A 377 11.17 32.08 -17.11
N GLU A 378 10.41 31.04 -16.76
CA GLU A 378 10.68 29.67 -17.23
C GLU A 378 10.37 29.54 -18.75
N ARG A 379 9.32 30.20 -19.27
CA ARG A 379 9.05 30.32 -20.71
C ARG A 379 10.21 30.99 -21.46
N ALA A 380 10.75 32.09 -20.94
CA ALA A 380 11.91 32.76 -21.53
C ALA A 380 13.16 31.87 -21.52
N THR A 381 13.39 31.15 -20.42
CA THR A 381 14.48 30.17 -20.28
C THR A 381 14.34 29.02 -21.29
N MET A 382 13.12 28.50 -21.46
CA MET A 382 12.79 27.48 -22.46
C MET A 382 13.06 27.94 -23.90
N LEU A 383 12.70 29.18 -24.24
CA LEU A 383 12.98 29.76 -25.55
C LEU A 383 14.48 29.91 -25.81
N PHE A 384 15.26 30.28 -24.78
CA PHE A 384 16.72 30.38 -24.87
C PHE A 384 17.40 29.02 -25.09
N LEU A 385 17.10 28.03 -24.24
CA LEU A 385 17.64 26.66 -24.37
C LEU A 385 17.22 26.02 -25.70
N GLY A 386 15.96 26.20 -26.11
CA GLY A 386 15.42 25.75 -27.39
C GLY A 386 15.92 26.52 -28.62
N HIS A 387 16.68 27.60 -28.44
CA HIS A 387 17.44 28.29 -29.49
C HIS A 387 18.86 27.72 -29.58
N GLY A 388 19.58 27.66 -28.46
CA GLY A 388 20.95 27.11 -28.39
C GLY A 388 21.03 25.67 -28.91
N LEU A 389 20.08 24.81 -28.51
CA LEU A 389 19.98 23.44 -29.04
C LEU A 389 19.81 23.40 -30.57
N LYS A 390 19.06 24.33 -31.16
CA LYS A 390 18.88 24.40 -32.62
C LYS A 390 20.12 24.90 -33.32
N GLU A 391 20.82 25.88 -32.72
CA GLU A 391 22.11 26.37 -33.23
C GLU A 391 23.17 25.28 -33.19
N HIS A 392 23.31 24.53 -32.09
CA HIS A 392 24.24 23.40 -32.02
C HIS A 392 23.82 22.22 -32.91
N GLN A 393 22.52 21.88 -32.99
CA GLN A 393 22.03 20.90 -33.98
C GLN A 393 22.19 21.35 -35.45
N GLN A 394 22.34 22.65 -35.73
CA GLN A 394 22.65 23.16 -37.07
C GLN A 394 24.16 23.14 -37.32
N GLN A 395 24.98 23.64 -36.38
CA GLN A 395 26.43 23.57 -36.44
C GLN A 395 26.91 22.12 -36.64
N LEU A 396 26.33 21.14 -35.93
CA LEU A 396 26.66 19.72 -36.06
C LEU A 396 26.32 19.12 -37.45
N LYS A 397 25.37 19.72 -38.19
CA LYS A 397 25.09 19.36 -39.59
C LYS A 397 26.04 20.04 -40.58
N GLU A 398 26.62 21.17 -40.19
CA GLU A 398 27.60 21.92 -40.99
C GLU A 398 29.03 21.40 -40.77
N THR A 399 29.36 20.89 -39.57
CA THR A 399 30.68 20.32 -39.20
C THR A 399 30.71 18.79 -39.29
N GLN A 400 30.50 18.24 -40.49
CA GLN A 400 30.39 16.79 -40.74
C GLN A 400 31.65 15.95 -40.40
N GLU A 401 32.76 16.58 -39.99
CA GLU A 401 34.05 15.94 -39.69
C GLU A 401 34.44 15.97 -38.19
N LYS A 402 33.61 16.54 -37.30
CA LYS A 402 33.87 16.52 -35.85
C LYS A 402 33.00 15.46 -35.16
N GLY A 403 33.64 14.63 -34.35
CA GLY A 403 33.10 13.37 -33.85
C GLY A 403 32.22 13.49 -32.61
N ALA A 404 32.02 12.35 -31.94
CA ALA A 404 30.99 12.09 -30.92
C ALA A 404 30.92 13.05 -29.70
N GLN A 405 31.91 13.94 -29.50
CA GLN A 405 31.90 14.95 -28.43
C GLN A 405 30.80 16.01 -28.65
N ASP A 406 30.60 16.48 -29.88
CA ASP A 406 29.54 17.47 -30.16
C ASP A 406 28.15 16.82 -30.04
N ALA A 407 28.05 15.51 -30.30
CA ALA A 407 26.82 14.73 -30.12
C ALA A 407 26.45 14.49 -28.66
N THR A 408 27.42 14.30 -27.75
CA THR A 408 27.13 14.22 -26.31
C THR A 408 26.74 15.57 -25.71
N VAL A 409 27.29 16.69 -26.21
CA VAL A 409 26.83 18.04 -25.84
C VAL A 409 25.38 18.26 -26.22
N VAL A 410 25.00 18.01 -27.48
CA VAL A 410 23.59 18.11 -27.93
C VAL A 410 22.66 17.21 -27.10
N CYS A 411 23.09 16.01 -26.74
CA CYS A 411 22.31 15.10 -25.90
C CYS A 411 22.12 15.61 -24.46
N GLN A 412 23.10 16.32 -23.90
CA GLN A 412 22.98 16.99 -22.60
C GLN A 412 22.07 18.23 -22.67
N GLU A 413 22.17 19.03 -23.73
CA GLU A 413 21.26 20.16 -23.96
C GLU A 413 19.81 19.71 -24.13
N GLU A 414 19.56 18.61 -24.85
CA GLU A 414 18.22 18.01 -24.92
C GLU A 414 17.67 17.57 -23.57
N GLN A 415 18.52 17.11 -22.63
CA GLN A 415 18.10 16.80 -21.27
C GLN A 415 17.77 18.07 -20.47
N LEU A 416 18.55 19.13 -20.62
CA LEU A 416 18.30 20.42 -19.97
C LEU A 416 17.01 21.09 -20.49
N VAL A 417 16.74 21.00 -21.80
CA VAL A 417 15.47 21.42 -22.41
C VAL A 417 14.30 20.64 -21.81
N LYS A 418 14.34 19.30 -21.82
CA LYS A 418 13.25 18.46 -21.26
C LYS A 418 13.01 18.74 -19.77
N GLN A 419 14.07 18.98 -18.99
CA GLN A 419 13.93 19.39 -17.58
C GLN A 419 13.26 20.76 -17.43
N ALA A 420 13.56 21.72 -18.31
CA ALA A 420 12.90 23.03 -18.32
C ALA A 420 11.44 22.93 -18.80
N GLU A 421 11.12 22.07 -19.77
CA GLU A 421 9.74 21.78 -20.19
C GLU A 421 8.90 21.24 -19.03
N HIS A 422 9.42 20.28 -18.27
CA HIS A 422 8.73 19.74 -17.10
C HIS A 422 8.53 20.77 -15.98
N ARG A 423 9.55 21.61 -15.68
CA ARG A 423 9.40 22.72 -14.72
C ARG A 423 8.35 23.73 -15.16
N LEU A 424 8.33 24.07 -16.45
CA LEU A 424 7.34 25.00 -17.01
C LEU A 424 5.93 24.43 -16.89
N GLN A 425 5.69 23.21 -17.37
CA GLN A 425 4.38 22.55 -17.30
C GLN A 425 3.86 22.45 -15.86
N PHE A 426 4.73 22.13 -14.90
CA PHE A 426 4.39 22.11 -13.48
C PHE A 426 3.87 23.46 -12.98
N LYS A 427 4.61 24.55 -13.24
CA LYS A 427 4.19 25.91 -12.83
C LYS A 427 2.93 26.38 -13.57
N GLU A 428 2.77 26.03 -14.85
CA GLU A 428 1.57 26.34 -15.64
C GLU A 428 0.31 25.65 -15.08
N ARG A 429 0.42 24.38 -14.66
CA ARG A 429 -0.69 23.67 -13.98
C ARG A 429 -1.01 24.26 -12.60
N GLN A 430 0.01 24.59 -11.81
CA GLN A 430 -0.19 25.26 -10.53
C GLN A 430 -0.91 26.60 -10.70
N LEU A 431 -0.51 27.38 -11.70
CA LEU A 431 -1.15 28.65 -12.05
C LEU A 431 -2.60 28.47 -12.50
N ALA A 432 -2.86 27.50 -13.38
CA ALA A 432 -4.22 27.17 -13.81
C ALA A 432 -5.10 26.74 -12.63
N SER A 433 -4.64 25.87 -11.74
CA SER A 433 -5.42 25.43 -10.58
C SER A 433 -5.70 26.57 -9.58
N LEU A 434 -4.74 27.48 -9.37
CA LEU A 434 -4.93 28.70 -8.57
C LEU A 434 -5.98 29.63 -9.17
N ALA A 435 -5.90 29.86 -10.50
CA ALA A 435 -6.77 30.80 -11.22
C ALA A 435 -8.19 30.26 -11.46
N ASP A 436 -8.31 29.00 -11.87
CA ASP A 436 -9.55 28.41 -12.38
C ASP A 436 -10.34 27.65 -11.30
N SER A 437 -9.74 27.34 -10.13
CA SER A 437 -10.42 26.59 -9.06
C SER A 437 -10.32 27.21 -7.66
N LEU A 438 -9.12 27.51 -7.15
CA LEU A 438 -8.96 28.00 -5.77
C LEU A 438 -9.54 29.39 -5.54
N LEU A 439 -9.10 30.38 -6.33
CA LEU A 439 -9.56 31.77 -6.15
C LEU A 439 -11.09 31.91 -6.36
N PRO A 440 -11.72 31.30 -7.39
CA PRO A 440 -13.17 31.27 -7.52
C PRO A 440 -13.89 30.63 -6.32
N ALA A 441 -13.44 29.45 -5.86
CA ALA A 441 -14.09 28.75 -4.74
C ALA A 441 -13.99 29.54 -3.42
N LEU A 442 -12.85 30.20 -3.18
CA LEU A 442 -12.64 31.04 -2.00
C LEU A 442 -13.50 32.32 -2.07
N ALA A 443 -13.55 32.99 -3.21
CA ALA A 443 -14.38 34.17 -3.42
C ALA A 443 -15.87 33.85 -3.24
N GLU A 444 -16.34 32.69 -3.73
CA GLU A 444 -17.70 32.21 -3.44
C GLU A 444 -17.92 31.90 -1.95
N GLU A 445 -16.97 31.29 -1.23
CA GLU A 445 -17.14 30.99 0.21
C GLU A 445 -17.17 32.28 1.04
N LYS A 446 -16.35 33.26 0.67
CA LYS A 446 -16.39 34.64 1.21
C LYS A 446 -17.72 35.33 0.93
N GLN A 447 -18.25 35.25 -0.31
CA GLN A 447 -19.57 35.80 -0.65
C GLN A 447 -20.68 35.10 0.14
N ARG A 448 -20.70 33.77 0.24
CA ARG A 448 -21.68 33.00 1.01
C ARG A 448 -21.68 33.43 2.49
N ALA A 449 -20.51 33.60 3.09
CA ALA A 449 -20.39 34.08 4.47
C ALA A 449 -20.87 35.54 4.64
N ALA A 450 -20.59 36.41 3.66
CA ALA A 450 -21.04 37.81 3.66
C ALA A 450 -22.56 37.94 3.46
N GLU A 451 -23.18 37.13 2.60
CA GLU A 451 -24.64 37.12 2.41
C GLU A 451 -25.39 36.69 3.69
N ILE A 452 -24.83 35.75 4.46
CA ILE A 452 -25.39 35.35 5.76
C ILE A 452 -25.32 36.52 6.75
N LEU A 453 -24.18 37.23 6.80
CA LEU A 453 -23.97 38.40 7.65
C LEU A 453 -24.88 39.59 7.26
N GLU A 454 -25.12 39.82 5.97
CA GLU A 454 -26.08 40.83 5.52
C GLU A 454 -27.53 40.49 5.88
N ARG A 455 -27.90 39.20 5.85
CA ARG A 455 -29.25 38.75 6.23
C ARG A 455 -29.52 38.91 7.71
N SER A 456 -28.54 38.71 8.59
CA SER A 456 -28.70 38.99 10.03
C SER A 456 -28.69 40.48 10.34
N GLY A 457 -27.93 41.30 9.60
CA GLY A 457 -27.84 42.75 9.82
C GLY A 457 -29.05 43.58 9.35
N LYS A 458 -29.91 43.06 8.47
CA LYS A 458 -31.01 43.82 7.83
C LYS A 458 -32.31 43.96 8.65
N GLY A 459 -32.30 43.60 9.94
CA GLY A 459 -33.50 43.56 10.79
C GLY A 459 -34.08 44.91 11.23
N ASP A 460 -33.35 46.02 11.14
CA ASP A 460 -33.76 47.31 11.73
C ASP A 460 -34.29 48.31 10.68
N ASN A 461 -35.34 47.93 9.93
CA ASN A 461 -35.98 48.83 8.96
C ASN A 461 -37.51 48.77 8.94
N GLY A 462 -38.10 48.90 10.13
CA GLY A 462 -39.38 49.62 10.29
C GLY A 462 -40.68 48.90 9.92
N ASN A 463 -40.68 47.58 9.69
CA ASN A 463 -41.93 46.81 9.57
C ASN A 463 -41.76 45.38 10.10
N CYS A 464 -42.81 44.82 10.69
CA CYS A 464 -42.71 43.63 11.53
C CYS A 464 -42.59 42.31 10.76
N GLU A 465 -41.37 41.80 10.62
CA GLU A 465 -41.10 40.36 10.74
C GLU A 465 -40.07 40.13 11.85
N SER A 466 -40.18 39.00 12.55
CA SER A 466 -39.30 38.66 13.67
C SER A 466 -37.85 38.45 13.21
N PRO A 467 -36.85 38.57 14.10
CA PRO A 467 -35.51 38.05 13.84
C PRO A 467 -35.59 36.59 13.35
N PRO A 468 -34.64 36.12 12.50
CA PRO A 468 -34.60 34.72 12.10
C PRO A 468 -34.58 33.86 13.36
N GLY A 469 -35.59 32.99 13.50
CA GLY A 469 -35.78 32.19 14.72
C GLY A 469 -34.57 31.33 15.03
N LEU A 470 -34.36 31.01 16.31
CA LEU A 470 -33.22 30.20 16.76
C LEU A 470 -33.05 28.91 15.94
N ASP A 471 -34.15 28.27 15.55
CA ASP A 471 -34.15 27.07 14.70
C ASP A 471 -33.58 27.30 13.30
N ASN A 472 -33.75 28.49 12.73
CA ASN A 472 -33.18 28.86 11.42
C ASN A 472 -31.66 29.06 11.54
N THR A 473 -31.21 29.76 12.59
CA THR A 473 -29.77 29.89 12.89
C THR A 473 -29.14 28.53 13.19
N LEU A 474 -29.82 27.69 13.99
CA LEU A 474 -29.36 26.34 14.34
C LEU A 474 -29.24 25.45 13.11
N TYR A 475 -30.26 25.39 12.24
CA TYR A 475 -30.22 24.64 10.99
C TYR A 475 -29.07 25.10 10.07
N GLN A 476 -28.85 26.41 9.98
CA GLN A 476 -27.75 26.98 9.19
C GLN A 476 -26.38 26.59 9.77
N VAL A 477 -26.20 26.59 11.09
CA VAL A 477 -24.97 26.11 11.77
C VAL A 477 -24.77 24.61 11.63
N GLU A 478 -25.83 23.81 11.76
CA GLU A 478 -25.76 22.35 11.62
C GLU A 478 -25.37 21.94 10.21
N LYS A 479 -25.98 22.55 9.19
CA LYS A 479 -25.59 22.34 7.80
C LYS A 479 -24.14 22.74 7.54
N GLU A 480 -23.69 23.90 8.04
CA GLU A 480 -22.29 24.31 7.87
C GLU A 480 -21.30 23.37 8.56
N LEU A 481 -21.69 22.76 9.68
CA LEU A 481 -20.88 21.76 10.38
C LEU A 481 -20.76 20.48 9.54
N GLU A 482 -21.85 20.02 8.93
CA GLU A 482 -21.86 18.92 7.94
C GLU A 482 -20.99 19.25 6.72
N ASP A 483 -21.19 20.41 6.07
CA ASP A 483 -20.39 20.87 4.92
C ASP A 483 -18.87 20.92 5.24
N LYS A 484 -18.48 21.30 6.46
CA LYS A 484 -17.08 21.34 6.91
C LYS A 484 -16.55 19.94 7.27
N GLU A 485 -17.37 19.06 7.84
CA GLU A 485 -16.99 17.66 8.12
C GLU A 485 -16.82 16.85 6.83
N GLU A 486 -17.64 17.06 5.79
CA GLU A 486 -17.42 16.47 4.46
C GLU A 486 -16.09 16.93 3.84
N LYS A 487 -15.79 18.23 3.87
CA LYS A 487 -14.51 18.79 3.40
C LYS A 487 -13.30 18.20 4.15
N LEU A 488 -13.38 18.02 5.47
CA LEU A 488 -12.32 17.42 6.28
C LEU A 488 -12.14 15.92 5.99
N ASN A 489 -13.24 15.18 5.79
CA ASN A 489 -13.17 13.78 5.37
C ASN A 489 -12.56 13.64 3.96
N LEU A 490 -12.87 14.54 3.03
CA LEU A 490 -12.24 14.59 1.71
C LEU A 490 -10.72 14.86 1.80
N HIS A 491 -10.31 15.84 2.60
CA HIS A 491 -8.90 16.11 2.90
C HIS A 491 -8.18 14.88 3.48
N TRP A 492 -8.78 14.24 4.50
CA TRP A 492 -8.21 13.04 5.12
C TRP A 492 -8.04 11.89 4.12
N ASN A 493 -9.08 11.60 3.34
CA ASN A 493 -9.05 10.54 2.33
C ASN A 493 -8.02 10.83 1.23
N SER A 494 -7.87 12.09 0.80
CA SER A 494 -6.86 12.47 -0.19
C SER A 494 -5.43 12.36 0.36
N ALA A 495 -5.21 12.75 1.62
CA ALA A 495 -3.92 12.59 2.29
C ALA A 495 -3.55 11.10 2.46
N GLN A 496 -4.52 10.26 2.83
CA GLN A 496 -4.32 8.81 2.94
C GLN A 496 -4.01 8.16 1.59
N GLN A 497 -4.70 8.55 0.51
CA GLN A 497 -4.38 8.08 -0.85
C GLN A 497 -2.97 8.50 -1.29
N LEU A 498 -2.56 9.74 -0.97
CA LEU A 498 -1.23 10.24 -1.29
C LEU A 498 -0.14 9.46 -0.54
N GLN A 499 -0.34 9.17 0.74
CA GLN A 499 0.57 8.32 1.53
C GLN A 499 0.67 6.90 0.94
N GLN A 500 -0.47 6.25 0.64
CA GLN A 500 -0.48 4.91 0.05
C GLN A 500 0.22 4.87 -1.31
N LEU A 501 0.08 5.92 -2.13
CA LEU A 501 0.77 6.04 -3.41
C LEU A 501 2.28 6.26 -3.22
N GLN A 502 2.69 7.07 -2.25
CA GLN A 502 4.10 7.25 -1.88
C GLN A 502 4.73 5.93 -1.41
N GLU A 503 4.07 5.20 -0.50
CA GLU A 503 4.52 3.88 -0.01
C GLU A 503 4.64 2.87 -1.17
N THR A 504 3.67 2.86 -2.08
CA THR A 504 3.68 2.00 -3.28
C THR A 504 4.81 2.36 -4.25
N TYR A 505 5.05 3.67 -4.48
CA TYR A 505 6.15 4.16 -5.29
C TYR A 505 7.51 3.82 -4.65
N GLU A 506 7.70 4.09 -3.36
CA GLU A 506 8.94 3.79 -2.64
C GLU A 506 9.23 2.29 -2.65
N PHE A 507 8.23 1.44 -2.44
CA PHE A 507 8.35 -0.02 -2.58
C PHE A 507 8.78 -0.40 -4.02
N THR A 508 8.04 0.04 -5.03
CA THR A 508 8.30 -0.32 -6.44
C THR A 508 9.66 0.18 -6.92
N ALA A 509 10.05 1.40 -6.55
CA ALA A 509 11.35 1.97 -6.87
C ALA A 509 12.50 1.28 -6.10
N ASN A 510 12.25 0.79 -4.88
CA ASN A 510 13.21 -0.06 -4.17
C ASN A 510 13.37 -1.43 -4.85
N VAL A 511 12.27 -2.08 -5.26
CA VAL A 511 12.31 -3.32 -6.03
C VAL A 511 13.10 -3.13 -7.32
N ALA A 512 12.74 -2.13 -8.14
CA ALA A 512 13.46 -1.81 -9.38
C ALA A 512 14.97 -1.56 -9.16
N ARG A 513 15.36 -0.86 -8.07
CA ARG A 513 16.79 -0.67 -7.71
C ARG A 513 17.52 -1.94 -7.27
N GLN A 514 16.84 -3.01 -6.87
CA GLN A 514 17.47 -4.31 -6.63
C GLN A 514 17.46 -5.17 -7.90
N GLU A 515 16.35 -5.17 -8.65
CA GLU A 515 16.25 -5.84 -9.95
C GLU A 515 17.27 -5.32 -10.95
N GLU A 516 17.56 -4.02 -10.99
CA GLU A 516 18.61 -3.44 -11.82
C GLU A 516 19.99 -4.07 -11.52
N LYS A 517 20.30 -4.35 -10.25
CA LYS A 517 21.55 -5.03 -9.86
C LYS A 517 21.57 -6.48 -10.31
N VAL A 518 20.42 -7.17 -10.23
CA VAL A 518 20.26 -8.53 -10.77
C VAL A 518 20.45 -8.51 -12.29
N ARG A 519 19.78 -7.61 -13.02
CA ARG A 519 19.87 -7.46 -14.47
C ARG A 519 21.28 -7.09 -14.94
N ARG A 520 22.01 -6.24 -14.20
CA ARG A 520 23.44 -5.97 -14.44
C ARG A 520 24.26 -7.26 -14.34
N LYS A 521 24.03 -8.10 -13.31
CA LYS A 521 24.70 -9.40 -13.17
C LYS A 521 24.25 -10.43 -14.21
N GLU A 522 22.99 -10.43 -14.64
CA GLU A 522 22.50 -11.28 -15.73
C GLU A 522 23.13 -10.88 -17.09
N LYS A 523 23.33 -9.58 -17.33
CA LYS A 523 24.08 -9.06 -18.49
C LYS A 523 25.55 -9.49 -18.44
N GLU A 524 26.25 -9.33 -17.32
CA GLU A 524 27.63 -9.83 -17.13
C GLU A 524 27.72 -11.36 -17.37
N ILE A 525 26.73 -12.13 -16.90
CA ILE A 525 26.65 -13.58 -17.14
C ILE A 525 26.38 -13.90 -18.61
N LEU A 526 25.57 -13.11 -19.31
CA LEU A 526 25.30 -13.28 -20.75
C LEU A 526 26.56 -13.00 -21.58
N GLU A 527 27.27 -11.90 -21.30
CA GLU A 527 28.54 -11.54 -21.94
C GLU A 527 29.62 -12.61 -21.70
N SER A 528 29.71 -13.13 -20.47
CA SER A 528 30.61 -14.24 -20.13
C SER A 528 30.27 -15.52 -20.90
N LYS A 529 28.97 -15.85 -21.05
CA LYS A 529 28.50 -16.98 -21.88
C LYS A 529 28.78 -16.77 -23.37
N GLU A 530 28.57 -15.56 -23.90
CA GLU A 530 28.89 -15.21 -25.29
C GLU A 530 30.39 -15.38 -25.56
N LYS A 531 31.24 -14.86 -24.66
CA LYS A 531 32.69 -15.05 -24.74
C LYS A 531 33.09 -16.54 -24.71
N GLN A 532 32.54 -17.34 -23.81
CA GLN A 532 32.82 -18.78 -23.73
C GLN A 532 32.37 -19.54 -25.00
N GLN A 533 31.19 -19.22 -25.54
CA GLN A 533 30.71 -19.81 -26.79
C GLN A 533 31.61 -19.41 -27.97
N ARG A 534 31.99 -18.12 -28.04
CA ARG A 534 32.93 -17.61 -29.04
C ARG A 534 34.28 -18.31 -28.98
N GLU A 535 34.92 -18.40 -27.80
CA GLU A 535 36.20 -19.09 -27.63
C GLU A 535 36.11 -20.58 -28.04
N ALA A 536 35.01 -21.27 -27.69
CA ALA A 536 34.77 -22.65 -28.12
C ALA A 536 34.62 -22.78 -29.65
N MET A 537 33.96 -21.81 -30.30
CA MET A 537 33.82 -21.76 -31.76
C MET A 537 35.13 -21.41 -32.46
N GLU A 538 35.93 -20.47 -31.95
CA GLU A 538 37.28 -20.18 -32.45
C GLU A 538 38.18 -21.42 -32.36
N GLN A 539 38.14 -22.15 -31.24
CA GLN A 539 38.86 -23.42 -31.12
C GLN A 539 38.35 -24.51 -32.08
N ALA A 540 37.04 -24.58 -32.35
CA ALA A 540 36.47 -25.53 -33.30
C ALA A 540 36.90 -25.23 -34.73
N VAL A 541 36.83 -23.96 -35.15
CA VAL A 541 37.33 -23.51 -36.45
C VAL A 541 38.84 -23.72 -36.56
N ALA A 542 39.62 -23.43 -35.51
CA ALA A 542 41.06 -23.69 -35.49
C ALA A 542 41.43 -25.19 -35.49
N ARG A 543 40.52 -26.11 -35.09
CA ARG A 543 40.69 -27.56 -35.30
C ARG A 543 40.42 -27.92 -36.76
N LEU A 544 39.34 -27.39 -37.34
CA LEU A 544 38.97 -27.61 -38.74
C LEU A 544 40.03 -27.06 -39.72
N GLU A 545 40.58 -25.88 -39.46
CA GLU A 545 41.71 -25.29 -40.18
C GLU A 545 42.93 -26.22 -40.19
N ARG A 546 43.28 -26.81 -39.04
CA ARG A 546 44.42 -27.74 -38.93
C ARG A 546 44.17 -29.05 -39.68
N ARG A 547 42.93 -29.58 -39.64
CA ARG A 547 42.52 -30.77 -40.38
C ARG A 547 42.59 -30.54 -41.89
N HIS A 548 42.00 -29.45 -42.39
CA HIS A 548 42.10 -29.03 -43.79
C HIS A 548 43.56 -28.77 -44.22
N SER A 549 44.36 -28.15 -43.35
CA SER A 549 45.79 -27.89 -43.61
C SER A 549 46.67 -29.15 -43.52
N ALA A 550 46.17 -30.26 -42.96
CA ALA A 550 46.84 -31.56 -43.01
C ALA A 550 46.51 -32.26 -44.33
N LEU A 551 45.22 -32.36 -44.67
CA LEU A 551 44.72 -32.93 -45.93
C LEU A 551 45.32 -32.23 -47.17
N ARG A 552 45.38 -30.89 -47.16
CA ARG A 552 46.05 -30.12 -48.23
C ARG A 552 47.54 -30.46 -48.39
N ARG A 553 48.20 -30.93 -47.32
CA ARG A 553 49.61 -31.33 -47.36
C ARG A 553 49.81 -32.78 -47.79
N SER A 554 48.89 -33.71 -47.48
CA SER A 554 48.96 -35.08 -48.04
C SER A 554 48.72 -35.06 -49.55
N VAL A 555 47.67 -34.37 -50.01
CA VAL A 555 47.36 -34.17 -51.44
C VAL A 555 48.48 -33.44 -52.21
N SER A 556 49.37 -32.73 -51.50
CA SER A 556 50.53 -32.03 -52.08
C SER A 556 51.85 -32.81 -51.95
N LEU A 557 51.82 -34.05 -51.43
CA LEU A 557 52.98 -34.93 -51.23
C LEU A 557 52.94 -36.15 -52.16
N GLU A 558 52.55 -35.96 -53.43
CA GLU A 558 52.93 -36.92 -54.48
C GLU A 558 54.47 -36.91 -54.65
N PRO A 559 55.13 -38.08 -54.74
CA PRO A 559 56.56 -38.14 -55.01
C PRO A 559 56.85 -37.76 -56.47
N ASP A 560 57.69 -36.74 -56.70
CA ASP A 560 58.14 -36.30 -58.04
C ASP A 560 59.13 -37.32 -58.64
N THR A 561 58.64 -38.51 -58.96
CA THR A 561 59.39 -39.57 -59.65
C THR A 561 59.72 -39.10 -61.08
N GLU A 562 61.01 -39.19 -61.45
CA GLU A 562 61.53 -38.37 -62.55
C GLU A 562 60.97 -38.71 -63.95
N GLU A 563 60.27 -39.84 -64.12
CA GLU A 563 59.69 -40.26 -65.40
C GLU A 563 58.56 -39.36 -65.92
N GLN A 564 57.79 -38.68 -65.06
CA GLN A 564 56.62 -37.91 -65.50
C GLN A 564 56.97 -36.62 -66.28
N ARG A 565 58.22 -36.14 -66.18
CA ARG A 565 58.68 -34.88 -66.80
C ARG A 565 58.61 -34.86 -68.34
N HIS A 566 58.41 -36.01 -68.99
CA HIS A 566 58.25 -36.11 -70.45
C HIS A 566 56.80 -36.21 -70.96
N LYS A 567 55.78 -36.19 -70.09
CA LYS A 567 54.35 -36.19 -70.49
C LYS A 567 53.57 -34.92 -70.07
N SER A 568 54.00 -34.24 -69.01
CA SER A 568 53.29 -33.07 -68.44
C SER A 568 53.28 -31.79 -69.32
N SER A 569 54.06 -31.75 -70.40
CA SER A 569 54.22 -30.56 -71.25
C SER A 569 52.93 -30.05 -71.92
N VAL A 570 51.94 -30.92 -72.15
CA VAL A 570 50.75 -30.63 -72.99
C VAL A 570 49.50 -30.22 -72.19
N LEU A 571 49.46 -30.46 -70.87
CA LEU A 571 48.24 -30.29 -70.04
C LEU A 571 48.25 -29.07 -69.09
N ARG A 572 49.14 -28.09 -69.33
CA ARG A 572 49.44 -26.96 -68.44
C ARG A 572 48.33 -25.89 -68.25
N ASN A 573 47.06 -26.23 -68.45
CA ASN A 573 45.92 -25.29 -68.42
C ASN A 573 44.62 -25.86 -67.81
N GLN A 574 44.64 -27.04 -67.19
CA GLN A 574 43.50 -27.53 -66.39
C GLN A 574 43.90 -27.61 -64.92
N ARG A 575 43.37 -26.70 -64.09
CA ARG A 575 43.32 -26.90 -62.64
C ARG A 575 42.39 -28.06 -62.37
N THR A 576 42.81 -29.04 -61.58
CA THR A 576 41.94 -30.15 -61.20
C THR A 576 40.80 -29.64 -60.32
N GLY A 577 39.61 -30.25 -60.42
CA GLY A 577 38.44 -29.77 -59.68
C GLY A 577 38.66 -29.71 -58.17
N GLY A 578 39.43 -30.68 -57.63
CA GLY A 578 39.80 -30.75 -56.22
C GLY A 578 40.56 -29.52 -55.71
N GLU A 579 41.51 -28.95 -56.48
CA GLU A 579 42.23 -27.72 -56.09
C GLU A 579 41.27 -26.54 -55.89
N LEU A 580 40.31 -26.39 -56.80
CA LEU A 580 39.37 -25.27 -56.77
C LEU A 580 38.43 -25.34 -55.56
N ASP A 581 38.02 -26.55 -55.18
CA ASP A 581 37.16 -26.76 -54.01
C ASP A 581 37.93 -26.81 -52.68
N GLN A 582 39.20 -27.24 -52.62
CA GLN A 582 40.05 -26.99 -51.45
C GLN A 582 40.24 -25.48 -51.23
N GLN A 583 40.53 -24.70 -52.28
CA GLN A 583 40.58 -23.25 -52.17
C GLN A 583 39.21 -22.60 -51.87
N ARG A 584 38.09 -23.28 -52.15
CA ARG A 584 36.75 -22.82 -51.74
C ARG A 584 36.58 -23.01 -50.23
N VAL A 585 36.87 -24.21 -49.73
CA VAL A 585 36.81 -24.55 -48.30
C VAL A 585 37.72 -23.62 -47.49
N GLU A 586 38.97 -23.42 -47.91
CA GLU A 586 39.92 -22.55 -47.22
C GLU A 586 39.42 -21.10 -47.09
N ARG A 587 38.84 -20.53 -48.16
CA ARG A 587 38.22 -19.19 -48.12
C ARG A 587 36.99 -19.13 -47.24
N GLU A 588 36.17 -20.17 -47.21
CA GLU A 588 34.96 -20.22 -46.37
C GLU A 588 35.29 -20.43 -44.88
N ILE A 589 36.35 -21.18 -44.56
CA ILE A 589 36.91 -21.27 -43.20
C ILE A 589 37.48 -19.92 -42.76
N GLN A 590 38.29 -19.26 -43.60
CA GLN A 590 38.82 -17.92 -43.33
C GLN A 590 37.71 -16.88 -43.09
N LYS A 591 36.65 -16.87 -43.93
CA LYS A 591 35.46 -16.03 -43.70
C LYS A 591 34.74 -16.35 -42.39
N LEU A 592 34.61 -17.62 -42.02
CA LEU A 592 33.98 -18.00 -40.75
C LEU A 592 34.80 -17.51 -39.57
N ARG A 593 36.12 -17.69 -39.60
CA ARG A 593 37.05 -17.15 -38.60
C ARG A 593 36.97 -15.63 -38.50
N GLN A 594 37.03 -14.92 -39.63
CA GLN A 594 36.90 -13.47 -39.70
C GLN A 594 35.58 -13.00 -39.07
N ARG A 595 34.46 -13.64 -39.41
CA ARG A 595 33.12 -13.36 -38.84
C ARG A 595 32.95 -13.70 -37.37
N ILE A 596 33.87 -14.44 -36.77
CA ILE A 596 33.90 -14.69 -35.33
C ILE A 596 34.76 -13.61 -34.65
N SER A 597 35.91 -13.23 -35.24
CA SER A 597 36.74 -12.13 -34.74
C SER A 597 36.08 -10.74 -34.88
N GLU A 598 35.30 -10.49 -35.94
CA GLU A 598 34.56 -9.23 -36.17
C GLU A 598 33.58 -8.87 -35.03
N GLY A 599 33.21 -9.84 -34.18
CA GLY A 599 32.45 -9.59 -32.95
C GLY A 599 33.18 -8.72 -31.92
N GLU A 600 34.49 -8.47 -32.05
CA GLU A 600 35.22 -7.57 -31.16
C GLU A 600 34.97 -6.08 -31.42
N GLU A 601 34.77 -5.67 -32.67
CA GLU A 601 34.71 -4.24 -33.01
C GLU A 601 33.33 -3.64 -32.70
N ASN A 602 32.26 -4.30 -33.15
CA ASN A 602 30.87 -3.88 -32.86
C ASN A 602 30.52 -3.92 -31.36
N SER A 603 31.26 -4.69 -30.55
CA SER A 603 31.06 -4.77 -29.10
C SER A 603 31.78 -3.64 -28.35
N ARG A 604 32.96 -3.22 -28.83
CA ARG A 604 33.72 -2.10 -28.24
C ARG A 604 33.00 -0.75 -28.43
N THR A 605 32.32 -0.54 -29.56
CA THR A 605 31.59 0.72 -29.87
C THR A 605 30.39 1.02 -28.97
N HIS A 606 29.98 0.08 -28.09
CA HIS A 606 28.90 0.28 -27.13
C HIS A 606 29.30 0.01 -25.66
N SER A 607 30.56 -0.30 -25.38
CA SER A 607 30.99 -0.73 -24.02
C SER A 607 32.09 0.11 -23.38
N ASN A 608 32.95 0.82 -24.14
CA ASN A 608 34.01 1.66 -23.55
C ASN A 608 34.19 2.99 -24.29
N SER A 609 33.81 4.08 -23.62
CA SER A 609 34.16 5.46 -23.98
C SER A 609 34.46 6.27 -22.72
N ASN A 610 35.53 5.90 -22.01
CA ASN A 610 36.20 6.70 -20.99
C ASN A 610 37.71 6.37 -21.04
N ASP A 611 38.54 7.40 -21.22
CA ASP A 611 39.94 7.56 -20.75
C ASP A 611 41.03 6.53 -21.17
N ASP A 612 42.28 6.90 -21.51
CA ASP A 612 43.02 8.19 -21.51
C ASP A 612 44.27 8.13 -22.43
N LYS A 613 45.03 9.25 -22.55
CA LYS A 613 46.39 9.48 -23.12
C LYS A 613 46.49 9.62 -24.66
N THR A 614 47.35 10.45 -25.26
CA THR A 614 48.20 11.63 -24.90
C THR A 614 48.62 12.34 -26.21
N GLY A 615 49.18 13.56 -26.29
CA GLY A 615 49.56 14.57 -25.28
C GLY A 615 50.66 15.52 -25.81
N HIS A 616 50.84 16.70 -25.18
CA HIS A 616 51.78 17.80 -25.54
C HIS A 616 51.40 18.59 -26.83
N SER A 617 51.65 19.89 -26.98
CA SER A 617 52.55 20.82 -26.26
C SER A 617 51.93 22.24 -26.02
N SER A 618 52.71 23.21 -25.53
CA SER A 618 52.30 24.50 -24.89
C SER A 618 53.12 25.69 -25.50
N PRO A 619 53.17 26.99 -25.04
CA PRO A 619 52.70 27.59 -23.77
C PRO A 619 52.27 29.12 -23.73
N VAL A 620 51.97 29.63 -22.50
CA VAL A 620 51.95 31.08 -22.04
C VAL A 620 50.78 31.98 -22.54
N SER A 621 50.09 32.87 -21.79
CA SER A 621 50.07 33.38 -20.38
C SER A 621 48.62 33.76 -19.94
N HIS A 622 48.12 33.45 -18.72
CA HIS A 622 48.22 34.22 -17.44
C HIS A 622 47.44 35.57 -17.47
N ILE A 623 46.49 35.94 -16.56
CA ILE A 623 46.38 35.75 -15.09
C ILE A 623 44.91 35.53 -14.57
N GLN A 624 44.74 34.52 -13.71
CA GLN A 624 43.85 34.35 -12.51
C GLN A 624 42.49 35.08 -12.34
N SER A 625 41.40 34.31 -12.10
CA SER A 625 40.84 34.13 -10.73
C SER A 625 39.82 32.96 -10.61
N LEU A 626 40.21 31.90 -9.89
CA LEU A 626 39.48 31.07 -8.88
C LEU A 626 37.93 30.94 -8.98
N ASN A 627 37.29 29.77 -8.90
CA ASN A 627 37.73 28.39 -8.60
C ASN A 627 36.79 27.36 -9.26
N THR A 628 37.34 26.23 -9.74
CA THR A 628 36.58 25.00 -10.05
C THR A 628 37.44 23.80 -9.67
N LEU A 629 36.83 22.74 -9.14
CA LEU A 629 37.54 21.63 -8.52
C LEU A 629 38.16 20.70 -9.56
N LEU A 630 39.40 20.25 -9.28
CA LEU A 630 40.09 19.23 -10.07
C LEU A 630 39.35 17.89 -9.99
N PRO A 631 39.37 17.07 -11.07
CA PRO A 631 39.00 15.66 -10.99
C PRO A 631 39.77 14.96 -9.86
N LEU A 632 39.04 14.29 -8.97
CA LEU A 632 39.64 13.45 -7.94
C LEU A 632 39.91 12.09 -8.58
N SER A 633 41.18 11.77 -8.81
CA SER A 633 41.58 10.42 -9.21
C SER A 633 41.16 9.41 -8.13
N ASP A 634 40.75 8.21 -8.55
CA ASP A 634 40.27 7.19 -7.63
C ASP A 634 41.32 6.83 -6.56
N ASP A 635 42.61 6.81 -6.91
CA ASP A 635 43.71 6.63 -5.95
C ASP A 635 43.70 7.67 -4.82
N ARG A 636 43.29 8.91 -5.11
CA ARG A 636 43.19 10.00 -4.12
C ARG A 636 41.91 9.91 -3.28
N ILE A 637 40.82 9.37 -3.85
CA ILE A 637 39.59 9.05 -3.10
C ILE A 637 39.85 7.86 -2.17
N ASN A 638 40.45 6.79 -2.69
CA ASN A 638 40.86 5.61 -1.94
C ASN A 638 41.86 5.97 -0.83
N ALA A 639 42.89 6.79 -1.10
CA ALA A 639 43.79 7.28 -0.07
C ALA A 639 43.06 8.14 1.00
N TYR A 640 42.06 8.94 0.62
CA TYR A 640 41.28 9.72 1.59
C TYR A 640 40.32 8.84 2.42
N ILE A 641 39.72 7.81 1.82
CA ILE A 641 38.93 6.79 2.52
C ILE A 641 39.81 6.02 3.48
N GLU A 642 41.00 5.59 3.06
CA GLU A 642 41.94 4.85 3.89
C GLU A 642 42.50 5.73 5.03
N GLU A 643 42.83 7.00 4.75
CA GLU A 643 43.24 7.95 5.79
C GLU A 643 42.11 8.21 6.79
N GLU A 644 40.87 8.40 6.34
CA GLU A 644 39.70 8.64 7.21
C GLU A 644 39.28 7.37 7.99
N VAL A 645 39.42 6.18 7.41
CA VAL A 645 39.23 4.89 8.11
C VAL A 645 40.31 4.71 9.16
N GLN A 646 41.59 4.97 8.84
CA GLN A 646 42.65 4.96 9.83
C GLN A 646 42.46 6.06 10.90
N ARG A 647 41.94 7.23 10.53
CA ARG A 647 41.61 8.35 11.45
C ARG A 647 40.48 7.94 12.40
N ARG A 648 39.46 7.25 11.91
CA ARG A 648 38.36 6.68 12.71
C ARG A 648 38.82 5.54 13.63
N LEU A 649 39.69 4.64 13.14
CA LEU A 649 40.31 3.59 13.97
C LEU A 649 41.21 4.19 15.05
N ARG A 650 42.04 5.20 14.73
CA ARG A 650 42.83 5.95 15.72
C ARG A 650 41.92 6.66 16.72
N LYS A 651 40.82 7.28 16.28
CA LYS A 651 39.84 7.95 17.17
C LYS A 651 39.15 6.93 18.10
N LEU A 652 38.73 5.77 17.59
CA LEU A 652 38.16 4.68 18.38
C LEU A 652 39.17 4.16 19.41
N ASN A 653 40.44 3.99 19.02
CA ASN A 653 41.50 3.54 19.91
C ASN A 653 41.94 4.61 20.92
N LEU A 654 41.76 5.91 20.64
CA LEU A 654 41.89 6.99 21.63
C LEU A 654 40.74 6.93 22.64
N LEU A 655 39.49 6.80 22.18
CA LEU A 655 38.32 6.69 23.09
C LEU A 655 38.43 5.46 24.00
N ASN A 656 38.83 4.30 23.45
CA ASN A 656 39.06 3.07 24.22
C ASN A 656 40.36 3.09 25.04
N GLY A 657 41.30 3.99 24.71
CA GLY A 657 42.62 4.09 25.36
C GLY A 657 42.67 5.06 26.55
N SER A 658 41.71 5.97 26.68
CA SER A 658 41.70 7.02 27.70
C SER A 658 40.72 6.78 28.87
N SER A 659 39.99 5.67 28.90
CA SER A 659 39.02 5.36 29.97
C SER A 659 39.62 4.53 31.12
N ASN A 660 40.85 4.85 31.56
CA ASN A 660 41.48 4.23 32.73
C ASN A 660 42.51 5.18 33.37
N LYS A 661 42.20 5.67 34.58
CA LYS A 661 43.02 6.55 35.44
C LYS A 661 43.17 8.01 34.92
N ASP A 662 43.03 9.06 35.73
CA ASP A 662 42.71 9.16 37.16
C ASP A 662 41.75 10.36 37.44
N LEU A 663 41.15 10.38 38.63
CA LEU A 663 40.25 11.43 39.11
C LEU A 663 41.00 12.70 39.56
N SER A 664 40.50 13.88 39.20
CA SER A 664 40.78 15.12 39.92
C SER A 664 39.62 16.12 39.80
N LEU A 665 39.33 16.84 40.88
CA LEU A 665 38.14 17.69 41.06
C LEU A 665 38.43 19.16 40.70
N SER A 666 37.42 19.91 40.24
CA SER A 666 36.79 20.97 41.06
C SER A 666 35.59 21.66 40.37
N CYS A 667 34.63 22.07 41.21
CA CYS A 667 33.47 23.00 41.12
C CYS A 667 33.41 24.08 40.00
N GLU A 668 32.27 24.73 39.73
CA GLU A 668 30.97 24.91 40.43
C GLU A 668 29.85 25.14 39.36
N SER A 669 28.52 25.10 39.57
CA SER A 669 27.71 25.50 40.73
C SER A 669 26.23 25.02 40.61
N LEU A 670 25.60 24.63 41.75
CA LEU A 670 24.15 24.62 42.08
C LEU A 670 23.17 23.76 41.22
N ARG A 671 22.58 22.66 41.76
CA ARG A 671 21.30 22.53 42.56
C ARG A 671 20.02 22.56 41.70
N GLU A 672 18.92 21.85 41.97
CA GLU A 672 18.38 20.89 42.99
C GLU A 672 17.21 20.17 42.25
N ASP A 673 16.87 18.87 42.32
CA ASP A 673 17.31 17.63 43.01
C ASP A 673 17.14 16.44 41.99
N GLU A 674 17.61 15.18 42.11
CA GLU A 674 17.81 14.20 43.21
C GLU A 674 16.51 13.55 43.75
N GLU A 675 16.39 12.23 43.99
CA GLU A 675 17.22 11.02 43.72
C GLU A 675 16.27 9.82 43.39
N VAL A 676 16.56 8.87 42.48
CA VAL A 676 17.58 7.78 42.43
C VAL A 676 17.28 6.58 43.35
N SER A 677 17.32 5.36 42.76
CA SER A 677 17.96 4.13 43.25
C SER A 677 17.60 2.98 42.28
N ASP A 678 18.41 2.74 41.24
CA ASP A 678 19.54 1.78 41.20
C ASP A 678 19.14 0.29 41.34
N CYS A 679 19.48 -0.66 40.45
CA CYS A 679 20.73 -0.92 39.69
C CYS A 679 21.88 -1.33 40.64
N SER A 680 22.80 -2.27 40.35
CA SER A 680 23.10 -3.09 39.18
C SER A 680 23.65 -4.46 39.67
N SER A 681 23.68 -5.55 38.88
CA SER A 681 24.84 -5.99 38.05
C SER A 681 25.23 -7.43 38.41
N VAL A 682 25.76 -8.18 37.43
CA VAL A 682 26.95 -9.07 37.47
C VAL A 682 26.82 -10.14 36.38
N ARG A 683 27.92 -10.43 35.67
CA ARG A 683 28.05 -11.54 34.71
C ARG A 683 28.66 -12.76 35.39
N LEU A 684 28.39 -13.97 34.91
CA LEU A 684 29.39 -14.92 34.36
C LEU A 684 28.82 -16.33 34.09
N THR A 685 29.42 -16.99 33.09
CA THR A 685 29.54 -18.46 32.87
C THR A 685 28.29 -19.32 32.61
N ASP A 686 28.58 -20.48 32.03
CA ASP A 686 27.69 -21.44 31.37
C ASP A 686 27.32 -22.65 32.26
N GLU A 687 26.73 -23.70 31.65
CA GLU A 687 26.47 -25.08 32.15
C GLU A 687 25.20 -25.35 33.01
N ASP A 688 24.17 -25.84 32.32
CA ASP A 688 23.21 -26.93 32.59
C ASP A 688 22.67 -27.35 33.99
N ASP A 689 21.35 -27.59 33.99
CA ASP A 689 20.56 -28.70 34.59
C ASP A 689 19.90 -28.66 36.02
N GLU A 690 18.83 -29.47 36.11
CA GLU A 690 18.12 -30.05 37.28
C GLU A 690 17.67 -29.18 38.49
N LYS A 691 16.37 -28.85 38.47
CA LYS A 691 15.33 -29.18 39.50
C LYS A 691 15.48 -28.82 41.01
N LEU A 692 14.33 -28.30 41.51
CA LEU A 692 13.70 -28.43 42.85
C LEU A 692 13.98 -27.39 43.97
N GLN A 693 12.86 -26.80 44.40
CA GLN A 693 12.46 -26.44 45.78
C GLN A 693 13.41 -25.64 46.69
N ASN A 694 12.99 -24.40 47.00
CA ASN A 694 13.23 -23.82 48.32
C ASN A 694 11.93 -23.17 48.87
N ILE A 695 11.69 -23.31 50.18
CA ILE A 695 10.48 -22.90 50.89
C ILE A 695 10.89 -22.16 52.16
N ASN A 696 10.64 -20.84 52.23
CA ASN A 696 10.37 -20.02 53.44
C ASN A 696 10.45 -18.51 53.11
N PRO A 697 10.07 -17.56 54.01
CA PRO A 697 9.20 -17.68 55.18
C PRO A 697 8.14 -16.54 55.23
N ARG A 698 6.91 -16.77 54.75
CA ARG A 698 5.75 -15.87 55.02
C ARG A 698 4.49 -16.60 55.54
N ARG A 699 4.61 -17.88 55.88
CA ARG A 699 3.46 -18.78 56.14
C ARG A 699 2.71 -18.55 57.47
N PHE A 700 3.20 -17.66 58.34
CA PHE A 700 2.68 -17.46 59.71
C PHE A 700 1.89 -16.15 59.92
N LYS A 701 1.05 -15.74 58.95
CA LYS A 701 0.14 -14.58 59.16
C LYS A 701 -1.30 -14.71 58.63
N TYR A 702 -1.67 -15.83 58.03
CA TYR A 702 -3.03 -16.07 57.49
C TYR A 702 -3.66 -17.42 57.88
N GLU A 703 -2.98 -18.23 58.69
CA GLU A 703 -3.46 -19.54 59.18
C GLU A 703 -4.62 -19.44 60.21
N GLN A 704 -5.16 -18.22 60.42
CA GLN A 704 -6.10 -17.91 61.51
C GLN A 704 -7.52 -17.51 61.01
N LEU A 705 -7.83 -17.68 59.72
CA LEU A 705 -9.15 -17.34 59.15
C LEU A 705 -9.89 -18.50 58.47
N VAL A 706 -9.35 -19.72 58.46
CA VAL A 706 -10.06 -20.92 57.95
C VAL A 706 -10.54 -21.78 59.13
N SER A 707 -11.60 -21.33 59.81
CA SER A 707 -12.50 -22.18 60.62
C SER A 707 -13.71 -21.39 61.14
N ARG A 708 -14.88 -21.59 60.51
CA ARG A 708 -16.17 -21.27 61.14
C ARG A 708 -17.25 -22.31 60.78
N PRO A 709 -17.36 -23.42 61.53
CA PRO A 709 -18.42 -24.39 61.34
C PRO A 709 -19.75 -23.91 61.95
N LEU A 710 -20.71 -23.55 61.11
CA LEU A 710 -22.15 -23.51 61.40
C LEU A 710 -22.89 -23.96 60.12
N GLY A 711 -23.97 -24.73 60.15
CA GLY A 711 -24.60 -25.44 61.27
C GLY A 711 -25.78 -26.26 60.72
N MET A 712 -25.95 -27.51 61.16
CA MET A 712 -26.86 -28.46 60.48
C MET A 712 -28.34 -28.30 60.89
N SER A 713 -29.23 -28.32 59.89
CA SER A 713 -30.63 -28.73 60.04
C SER A 713 -31.16 -29.29 58.71
N SER A 714 -31.83 -30.44 58.76
CA SER A 714 -32.48 -31.17 57.64
C SER A 714 -33.44 -30.27 56.84
N ASP A 715 -33.77 -30.51 55.56
CA ASP A 715 -34.11 -31.81 54.96
C ASP A 715 -34.15 -31.76 53.41
N SER A 716 -33.42 -32.66 52.73
CA SER A 716 -33.61 -33.17 51.35
C SER A 716 -32.33 -33.88 50.85
N LEU A 717 -32.47 -34.88 49.97
CA LEU A 717 -31.35 -35.66 49.43
C LEU A 717 -30.96 -35.18 48.02
N GLN A 718 -29.79 -34.56 47.92
CA GLN A 718 -29.07 -34.36 46.66
C GLN A 718 -27.57 -34.43 46.94
N GLU A 719 -26.78 -35.07 46.06
CA GLU A 719 -25.34 -35.24 46.29
C GLU A 719 -24.59 -33.92 46.05
N PRO A 720 -23.70 -33.48 46.96
CA PRO A 720 -23.05 -32.18 46.86
C PRO A 720 -22.18 -32.10 45.60
N VAL A 721 -22.51 -31.16 44.72
CA VAL A 721 -21.90 -30.99 43.39
C VAL A 721 -20.37 -30.96 43.46
N LYS A 722 -19.74 -32.06 43.00
CA LYS A 722 -18.29 -32.22 43.01
C LYS A 722 -17.65 -31.44 41.86
N ILE A 723 -16.97 -30.36 42.20
CA ILE A 723 -16.13 -29.56 41.29
C ILE A 723 -14.66 -29.97 41.46
N SER A 724 -13.93 -30.12 40.36
CA SER A 724 -12.47 -30.27 40.38
C SER A 724 -11.83 -29.47 39.25
N ILE A 725 -10.57 -29.08 39.42
CA ILE A 725 -9.77 -28.38 38.40
C ILE A 725 -8.61 -29.31 38.02
N PRO A 726 -8.81 -30.31 37.13
CA PRO A 726 -7.78 -31.29 36.82
C PRO A 726 -6.50 -30.71 36.19
N ARG A 727 -6.58 -29.57 35.48
CA ARG A 727 -5.42 -28.97 34.78
C ARG A 727 -5.52 -27.44 34.74
N TYR A 728 -4.37 -26.78 34.77
CA TYR A 728 -4.23 -25.39 34.33
C TYR A 728 -2.94 -25.23 33.50
N VAL A 729 -2.94 -24.28 32.56
CA VAL A 729 -1.81 -24.00 31.64
C VAL A 729 -1.70 -22.49 31.42
N LEU A 730 -0.49 -21.93 31.41
CA LEU A 730 -0.24 -20.54 31.01
C LEU A 730 -0.08 -20.45 29.48
N ARG A 731 -0.79 -19.53 28.83
CA ARG A 731 -0.68 -19.24 27.38
C ARG A 731 -0.66 -17.74 27.08
N GLY A 732 -0.20 -17.39 25.88
CA GLY A 732 0.01 -16.00 25.45
C GLY A 732 1.47 -15.57 25.61
N GLN A 733 1.74 -14.28 25.35
CA GLN A 733 3.09 -13.71 25.41
C GLN A 733 3.02 -12.26 25.90
N GLY A 734 3.84 -11.90 26.88
CA GLY A 734 3.95 -10.55 27.44
C GLY A 734 2.67 -10.05 28.12
N LYS A 735 1.98 -9.09 27.48
CA LYS A 735 0.78 -8.45 28.06
C LYS A 735 -0.46 -9.35 28.00
N ASP A 736 -0.55 -10.23 27.00
CA ASP A 736 -1.69 -11.13 26.77
C ASP A 736 -1.51 -12.54 27.38
N GLU A 737 -0.52 -12.70 28.26
CA GLU A 737 -0.35 -13.89 29.10
C GLU A 737 -1.56 -14.12 30.02
N HIS A 738 -2.19 -15.28 29.90
CA HIS A 738 -3.37 -15.70 30.65
C HIS A 738 -3.35 -17.20 30.91
N PHE A 739 -3.92 -17.61 32.04
CA PHE A 739 -4.08 -19.04 32.33
C PHE A 739 -5.38 -19.58 31.70
N GLU A 740 -5.31 -20.84 31.27
CA GLU A 740 -6.42 -21.67 30.85
C GLU A 740 -6.65 -22.72 31.95
N PHE A 741 -7.86 -22.80 32.50
CA PHE A 741 -8.23 -23.79 33.52
C PHE A 741 -9.21 -24.79 32.92
N GLU A 742 -8.94 -26.08 33.08
CA GLU A 742 -9.90 -27.14 32.82
C GLU A 742 -10.64 -27.43 34.13
N ILE A 743 -11.96 -27.23 34.14
CA ILE A 743 -12.82 -27.36 35.32
C ILE A 743 -13.87 -28.42 35.04
N ALA A 744 -13.87 -29.51 35.80
CA ALA A 744 -14.90 -30.54 35.75
C ALA A 744 -15.96 -30.28 36.83
N VAL A 745 -17.23 -30.35 36.43
CA VAL A 745 -18.40 -30.24 37.32
C VAL A 745 -19.27 -31.47 37.07
N MET A 746 -19.18 -32.44 37.97
CA MET A 746 -19.72 -33.79 37.75
C MET A 746 -19.20 -34.38 36.42
N ASP A 747 -20.07 -34.58 35.43
CA ASP A 747 -19.72 -35.17 34.13
C ASP A 747 -19.40 -34.13 33.02
N GLU A 748 -19.64 -32.82 33.26
CA GLU A 748 -19.33 -31.77 32.28
C GLU A 748 -17.94 -31.16 32.53
N THR A 749 -17.06 -31.16 31.52
CA THR A 749 -15.75 -30.48 31.53
C THR A 749 -15.78 -29.17 30.76
N TRP A 750 -15.28 -28.10 31.38
CA TRP A 750 -15.34 -26.73 30.89
C TRP A 750 -13.94 -26.09 30.88
N THR A 751 -13.51 -25.53 29.75
CA THR A 751 -12.25 -24.80 29.62
C THR A 751 -12.45 -23.30 29.79
N VAL A 752 -11.90 -22.74 30.88
CA VAL A 752 -12.05 -21.34 31.26
C VAL A 752 -10.72 -20.60 31.11
N PHE A 753 -10.66 -19.73 30.12
CA PHE A 753 -9.62 -18.73 29.93
C PHE A 753 -9.78 -17.63 31.00
N ARG A 754 -8.70 -17.16 31.65
CA ARG A 754 -8.69 -16.24 32.83
C ARG A 754 -9.17 -14.80 32.58
N ARG A 755 -10.16 -14.58 31.71
CA ARG A 755 -10.91 -13.32 31.62
C ARG A 755 -12.05 -13.35 32.63
N TYR A 756 -12.01 -12.47 33.63
CA TYR A 756 -12.97 -12.41 34.75
C TYR A 756 -14.46 -12.44 34.33
N SER A 757 -14.78 -11.82 33.19
CA SER A 757 -16.10 -11.86 32.58
C SER A 757 -16.57 -13.29 32.29
N ARG A 758 -15.77 -14.09 31.56
CA ARG A 758 -16.13 -15.47 31.19
C ARG A 758 -16.28 -16.40 32.38
N PHE A 759 -15.43 -16.31 33.39
CA PHE A 759 -15.59 -17.13 34.60
C PHE A 759 -16.86 -16.72 35.38
N ARG A 760 -17.20 -15.43 35.42
CA ARG A 760 -18.45 -14.93 36.03
C ARG A 760 -19.70 -15.27 35.22
N GLU A 761 -19.59 -15.33 33.89
CA GLU A 761 -20.64 -15.80 32.97
C GLU A 761 -20.87 -17.30 33.15
N MET A 762 -19.81 -18.11 33.22
CA MET A 762 -19.91 -19.53 33.54
C MET A 762 -20.56 -19.74 34.92
N HIS A 763 -20.13 -19.01 35.95
CA HIS A 763 -20.75 -19.11 37.28
C HIS A 763 -22.24 -18.74 37.28
N LYS A 764 -22.65 -17.70 36.54
CA LYS A 764 -24.08 -17.39 36.33
C LYS A 764 -24.82 -18.56 35.64
N SER A 765 -24.22 -19.16 34.61
CA SER A 765 -24.83 -20.27 33.86
C SER A 765 -24.91 -21.56 34.69
N LEU A 766 -23.91 -21.84 35.52
CA LEU A 766 -23.90 -23.00 36.42
C LEU A 766 -24.87 -22.80 37.59
N LYS A 767 -24.99 -21.59 38.14
CA LYS A 767 -26.01 -21.22 39.15
C LYS A 767 -27.45 -21.31 38.62
N LEU A 768 -27.64 -21.29 37.29
CA LEU A 768 -28.92 -21.56 36.62
C LEU A 768 -29.19 -23.07 36.41
N LYS A 769 -28.16 -23.89 36.14
CA LYS A 769 -28.28 -25.36 36.02
C LYS A 769 -28.40 -26.06 37.38
N TYR A 770 -27.60 -25.63 38.36
CA TYR A 770 -27.41 -26.29 39.66
C TYR A 770 -27.68 -25.26 40.78
N PRO A 771 -28.90 -25.24 41.35
CA PRO A 771 -29.28 -24.24 42.37
C PRO A 771 -28.40 -24.28 43.61
N GLU A 772 -27.81 -25.42 43.96
CA GLU A 772 -26.88 -25.57 45.09
C GLU A 772 -25.64 -24.67 44.97
N LEU A 773 -25.14 -24.43 43.75
CA LEU A 773 -24.04 -23.52 43.48
C LEU A 773 -24.39 -22.05 43.76
N ALA A 774 -25.67 -21.75 44.04
CA ALA A 774 -26.09 -20.41 44.44
C ALA A 774 -25.47 -19.93 45.76
N VAL A 775 -25.04 -20.85 46.62
CA VAL A 775 -24.49 -20.60 47.96
C VAL A 775 -23.02 -20.20 47.93
N LEU A 776 -22.29 -20.50 46.85
CA LEU A 776 -20.88 -20.15 46.70
C LEU A 776 -20.72 -18.68 46.29
N GLU A 777 -20.00 -17.90 47.10
CA GLU A 777 -19.65 -16.52 46.74
C GLU A 777 -18.55 -16.49 45.68
N PHE A 778 -18.82 -15.78 44.57
CA PHE A 778 -17.89 -15.71 43.45
C PHE A 778 -16.77 -14.69 43.73
N PRO A 779 -15.47 -15.04 43.57
CA PRO A 779 -14.40 -14.19 44.08
C PRO A 779 -14.32 -12.81 43.42
N PRO A 780 -13.90 -11.76 44.14
CA PRO A 780 -13.82 -10.40 43.61
C PRO A 780 -12.71 -10.24 42.57
N LYS A 781 -12.96 -9.42 41.54
CA LYS A 781 -12.09 -9.18 40.37
C LYS A 781 -10.59 -8.94 40.70
N LYS A 782 -10.29 -8.37 41.87
CA LYS A 782 -8.92 -8.06 42.33
C LYS A 782 -8.01 -9.30 42.41
N LEU A 783 -8.55 -10.49 42.71
CA LEU A 783 -7.77 -11.73 42.79
C LEU A 783 -7.33 -12.25 41.42
N PHE A 784 -8.08 -11.96 40.36
CA PHE A 784 -7.78 -12.41 38.99
C PHE A 784 -6.70 -11.58 38.30
N GLY A 785 -6.15 -10.56 38.98
CA GLY A 785 -5.04 -9.74 38.49
C GLY A 785 -3.65 -10.24 38.86
N ASN A 786 -3.50 -11.13 39.87
CA ASN A 786 -2.17 -11.59 40.27
C ASN A 786 -1.64 -12.70 39.33
N ARG A 787 -0.38 -12.57 38.90
CA ARG A 787 0.32 -13.53 38.03
C ARG A 787 1.07 -14.63 38.81
N ASP A 788 1.24 -14.52 40.13
CA ASP A 788 1.92 -15.52 40.96
C ASP A 788 1.27 -16.91 40.89
N GLU A 789 1.94 -17.87 40.26
CA GLU A 789 1.48 -19.27 40.07
C GLU A 789 0.96 -19.94 41.35
N ARG A 790 1.59 -19.69 42.49
CA ARG A 790 1.17 -20.26 43.79
C ARG A 790 -0.18 -19.71 44.29
N MET A 791 -0.54 -18.48 43.91
CA MET A 791 -1.83 -17.84 44.21
C MET A 791 -2.86 -18.09 43.09
N VAL A 792 -2.54 -19.00 42.16
CA VAL A 792 -3.39 -19.44 41.05
C VAL A 792 -3.77 -20.93 41.18
N ALA A 793 -3.01 -21.67 41.99
CA ALA A 793 -3.29 -23.05 42.40
C ALA A 793 -3.93 -23.17 43.80
N GLU A 794 -4.14 -22.05 44.49
CA GLU A 794 -4.86 -21.90 45.78
C GLU A 794 -6.24 -21.27 45.54
#